data_AF-A0A1G9MP66-F1
#
_entry.id   AF-A0A1G9MP66-F1
#
_cell.length_a   1.000
_cell.length_b   1.000
_cell.length_c   1.000
_cell.angle_alpha   90.00
_cell.angle_beta   90.00
_cell.angle_gamma   90.00
#
_symmetry.space_group_name_H-M   'P 1'
#
loop_
_entity.id
_entity.type
_entity.pdbx_description
1 polymer ?
#
loop_
_entity_poly.entity_id
_entity_poly.type
_entity_poly.pdbx_seq_one_letter_code
_entity_poly.pdbx_strand_id
1 'polypeptide(L)'
;MKNPMRVLFFLFFLNTWSVLGQVHADKPFWQDYAIKYYSDAPALSSVAADRNGTIQVLSGNGLLHTYDGRFLYPGTLVPEKRYRTVQTWKLAAITAYENQLIYLSDKAVFSQAWAGKVYAEHQLPGARVVAGGKDFTFLVSDGSALHLVKGPNVLWKGQLPADEVRQIRFRNGSFWVLGKKGLYILSGEKLIRIASGEGFTAFDLTAKTAYVGTANGYLAVDLATKKATLQQKVPVTDITAVAVVDGKAWFGTSDGAFSLRADGKYDYYNGERWLPGNQVTAIAPGNGKSVLILTTAGLTELTFKQMTLHEKAQFFDQQVRSRHIRNGFNASLDGLQKGNLGMGYLADSDNDGLWTSMYLAGEIFRYAVTKEQDALQNCTESLDAMERLYTIHPVPGFPARSFERSGYISQLGDPERWQHAQQAGWDYKATTSSDEVIGHIFAFGAMAELVPSLKTRAVTLIDTLMSHILEHDMYLVDFDGKPTMWGKWNPEYVNGFPKNVGDRKLNSSNITAMLQTAYHFTKKEKYKKKALELMEKHGYLENLMRPMKEIGQAPEDADDHAKHMSEGWNHSDDEMYFVGYWGLFRYAFNDALKAKYKQSILDHWQAERPEKDGAWNIFTALTGTKTFDLAEAVWYLQEYPLDLIDWNISNSHRKDVEKLPANFRNQTLKEVLPPDETPIHRHNANLFSIDRKGGNGVSEHSAGDIWLLPYWMGRYLGVISAPTR
;
A
#
# COMPACT_ATOMS: atom_id res chain seq x y z
N MET A 1 -35.98 15.86 56.07
CA MET A 1 -35.89 15.31 54.71
C MET A 1 -34.71 15.97 54.01
N LYS A 2 -33.56 15.27 53.94
CA LYS A 2 -32.33 15.70 53.28
C LYS A 2 -31.98 14.62 52.26
N ASN A 3 -31.97 14.97 50.97
CA ASN A 3 -31.56 14.08 49.89
C ASN A 3 -30.03 14.20 49.71
N PRO A 4 -29.25 13.10 49.72
CA PRO A 4 -27.82 13.17 49.51
C PRO A 4 -27.47 13.11 48.02
N MET A 5 -26.55 14.00 47.66
CA MET A 5 -25.76 14.05 46.44
C MET A 5 -25.16 12.68 46.10
N ARG A 6 -25.44 12.14 44.90
CA ARG A 6 -24.68 11.03 44.32
C ARG A 6 -23.41 11.59 43.67
N VAL A 7 -22.27 11.34 44.32
CA VAL A 7 -20.94 11.54 43.77
C VAL A 7 -20.70 10.45 42.72
N LEU A 8 -20.55 10.85 41.46
CA LEU A 8 -20.13 9.97 40.37
C LEU A 8 -18.61 9.78 40.49
N PHE A 9 -18.16 8.62 40.95
CA PHE A 9 -16.74 8.23 40.87
C PHE A 9 -16.42 7.83 39.42
N PHE A 10 -15.80 8.72 38.66
CA PHE A 10 -15.08 8.35 37.45
C PHE A 10 -13.79 7.63 37.87
N LEU A 11 -13.84 6.30 37.94
CA LEU A 11 -12.64 5.46 38.00
C LEU A 11 -11.98 5.47 36.62
N PHE A 12 -11.04 6.39 36.42
CA PHE A 12 -10.01 6.23 35.40
C PHE A 12 -9.18 4.99 35.76
N PHE A 13 -9.42 3.86 35.09
CA PHE A 13 -8.43 2.81 35.00
C PHE A 13 -7.27 3.35 34.15
N LEU A 14 -6.37 4.08 34.79
CA LEU A 14 -5.02 4.30 34.28
C LEU A 14 -4.36 2.93 34.20
N ASN A 15 -4.37 2.35 32.99
CA ASN A 15 -3.40 1.31 32.65
C ASN A 15 -2.02 1.94 32.80
N THR A 16 -1.38 1.73 33.95
CA THR A 16 -0.02 2.17 34.21
C THR A 16 0.96 1.29 33.44
N TRP A 17 0.95 1.42 32.12
CA TRP A 17 2.15 1.21 31.33
C TRP A 17 2.91 2.52 31.43
N SER A 18 3.88 2.58 32.34
CA SER A 18 4.91 3.62 32.34
C SER A 18 5.79 3.41 31.09
N VAL A 19 5.28 3.82 29.93
CA VAL A 19 5.99 3.75 28.65
C VAL A 19 7.03 4.86 28.63
N LEU A 20 8.22 4.58 29.17
CA LEU A 20 9.47 5.27 28.81
C LEU A 20 9.98 4.75 27.44
N GLY A 21 9.06 4.50 26.50
CA GLY A 21 9.32 3.92 25.18
C GLY A 21 9.04 4.91 24.05
N GLN A 22 9.49 4.57 22.85
CA GLN A 22 9.24 5.37 21.64
C GLN A 22 7.72 5.44 21.37
N VAL A 23 7.19 6.65 21.21
CA VAL A 23 5.79 6.90 20.83
C VAL A 23 5.77 7.74 19.58
N HIS A 24 5.05 7.28 18.56
CA HIS A 24 4.77 8.08 17.37
C HIS A 24 3.59 9.02 17.65
N ALA A 25 3.82 10.32 17.47
CA ALA A 25 2.75 11.31 17.49
C ALA A 25 2.01 11.26 16.15
N ASP A 26 0.75 10.80 16.16
CA ASP A 26 -0.10 10.72 14.96
C ASP A 26 -0.43 12.14 14.46
N LYS A 27 0.40 12.62 13.53
CA LYS A 27 0.33 13.95 12.92
C LYS A 27 0.00 13.81 11.43
N PRO A 28 -0.61 14.84 10.80
CA PRO A 28 -0.88 14.80 9.38
C PRO A 28 0.37 14.58 8.54
N PHE A 29 0.32 13.61 7.64
CA PHE A 29 1.31 13.34 6.59
C PHE A 29 0.65 13.49 5.21
N TRP A 30 1.45 13.63 4.16
CA TRP A 30 0.95 13.70 2.79
C TRP A 30 0.66 12.29 2.27
N GLN A 31 -0.60 12.01 1.98
CA GLN A 31 -1.04 10.81 1.27
C GLN A 31 -1.38 11.18 -0.17
N ASP A 32 -0.79 10.46 -1.11
CA ASP A 32 -1.13 10.55 -2.52
C ASP A 32 -2.19 9.53 -2.95
N TYR A 33 -2.91 9.88 -4.01
CA TYR A 33 -3.83 9.01 -4.72
C TYR A 33 -4.09 9.54 -6.14
N ALA A 34 -4.46 8.66 -7.06
CA ALA A 34 -4.69 9.01 -8.46
C ALA A 34 -6.19 9.15 -8.80
N ILE A 35 -6.54 10.22 -9.51
CA ILE A 35 -7.79 10.33 -10.27
C ILE A 35 -7.44 10.16 -11.75
N LYS A 36 -7.95 9.11 -12.38
CA LYS A 36 -7.62 8.73 -13.76
C LYS A 36 -8.73 9.14 -14.73
N TYR A 37 -8.35 9.58 -15.92
CA TYR A 37 -9.23 9.91 -17.03
C TYR A 37 -8.73 9.21 -18.31
N TYR A 38 -9.46 8.21 -18.78
CA TYR A 38 -9.08 7.46 -19.99
C TYR A 38 -9.46 8.22 -21.28
N SER A 39 -8.73 7.94 -22.35
CA SER A 39 -8.96 8.53 -23.66
C SER A 39 -8.45 7.63 -24.78
N ASP A 40 -9.26 7.49 -25.83
CA ASP A 40 -8.85 6.87 -27.10
C ASP A 40 -8.37 7.91 -28.14
N ALA A 41 -8.33 9.19 -27.77
CA ALA A 41 -7.90 10.25 -28.68
C ALA A 41 -6.39 10.13 -28.99
N PRO A 42 -5.98 10.26 -30.25
CA PRO A 42 -4.58 10.11 -30.64
C PRO A 42 -3.73 11.31 -30.17
N ALA A 43 -2.43 11.09 -30.03
CA ALA A 43 -1.42 12.13 -29.87
C ALA A 43 -1.71 13.15 -28.75
N LEU A 44 -2.00 12.66 -27.54
CA LEU A 44 -2.11 13.48 -26.32
C LEU A 44 -0.76 14.14 -26.03
N SER A 45 -0.67 15.46 -26.22
CA SER A 45 0.62 16.17 -26.38
C SER A 45 0.90 17.26 -25.34
N SER A 46 -0.12 17.88 -24.76
CA SER A 46 0.04 18.90 -23.72
C SER A 46 -1.18 18.99 -22.83
N VAL A 47 -0.98 19.40 -21.57
CA VAL A 47 -2.02 19.55 -20.56
C VAL A 47 -1.76 20.80 -19.73
N ALA A 48 -2.83 21.49 -19.33
CA ALA A 48 -2.76 22.63 -18.41
C ALA A 48 -4.06 22.76 -17.60
N ALA A 49 -3.94 23.40 -16.43
CA ALA A 49 -5.06 23.77 -15.58
C ALA A 49 -5.19 25.30 -15.44
N ASP A 50 -6.42 25.80 -15.31
CA ASP A 50 -6.68 27.17 -14.83
C ASP A 50 -7.04 27.21 -13.34
N ARG A 51 -7.05 28.42 -12.77
CA ARG A 51 -7.43 28.70 -11.38
C ARG A 51 -8.84 28.27 -10.98
N ASN A 52 -9.71 27.94 -11.94
CA ASN A 52 -11.11 27.59 -11.68
C ASN A 52 -11.32 26.07 -11.66
N GLY A 53 -10.26 25.26 -11.79
CA GLY A 53 -10.39 23.81 -11.83
C GLY A 53 -10.45 23.23 -13.24
N THR A 54 -10.45 24.06 -14.30
CA THR A 54 -10.58 23.56 -15.67
C THR A 54 -9.26 22.95 -16.11
N ILE A 55 -9.26 21.64 -16.38
CA ILE A 55 -8.12 20.94 -16.97
C ILE A 55 -8.44 20.68 -18.44
N GLN A 56 -7.51 21.06 -19.32
CA GLN A 56 -7.60 20.79 -20.75
C GLN A 56 -6.36 20.07 -21.28
N VAL A 57 -6.60 19.17 -22.22
CA VAL A 57 -5.58 18.36 -22.89
C VAL A 57 -5.67 18.62 -24.40
N LEU A 58 -4.53 18.86 -25.05
CA LEU A 58 -4.45 18.90 -26.50
C LEU A 58 -4.17 17.50 -27.07
N SER A 59 -5.00 17.09 -28.02
CA SER A 59 -4.87 15.84 -28.77
C SER A 59 -4.74 16.10 -30.27
N GLY A 60 -4.45 15.07 -31.06
CA GLY A 60 -4.51 15.13 -32.52
C GLY A 60 -5.90 15.49 -33.08
N ASN A 61 -6.96 15.32 -32.29
CA ASN A 61 -8.34 15.67 -32.65
C ASN A 61 -8.79 17.03 -32.07
N GLY A 62 -7.89 17.80 -31.48
CA GLY A 62 -8.19 19.08 -30.83
C GLY A 62 -8.24 18.99 -29.30
N LEU A 63 -8.88 19.97 -28.67
CA LEU A 63 -8.93 20.09 -27.21
C LEU A 63 -9.93 19.10 -26.58
N LEU A 64 -9.51 18.54 -25.45
CA LEU A 64 -10.29 17.69 -24.56
C LEU A 64 -10.35 18.33 -23.17
N HIS A 65 -11.33 17.94 -22.37
CA HIS A 65 -11.42 18.27 -20.94
C HIS A 65 -11.82 17.05 -20.12
N THR A 66 -11.58 17.10 -18.81
CA THR A 66 -11.94 16.04 -17.86
C THR A 66 -13.44 15.94 -17.63
N TYR A 67 -13.97 14.72 -17.48
CA TYR A 67 -15.37 14.45 -17.16
C TYR A 67 -15.50 13.26 -16.20
N ASP A 68 -16.28 13.46 -15.13
CA ASP A 68 -16.77 12.43 -14.19
C ASP A 68 -15.69 11.52 -13.55
N GLY A 69 -14.50 12.09 -13.27
CA GLY A 69 -13.43 11.37 -12.58
C GLY A 69 -13.43 11.62 -11.08
N ARG A 70 -13.26 10.55 -10.30
CA ARG A 70 -13.01 10.60 -8.85
C ARG A 70 -12.10 9.45 -8.43
N PHE A 71 -11.54 9.51 -7.23
CA PHE A 71 -10.71 8.43 -6.71
C PHE A 71 -11.48 7.09 -6.74
N LEU A 72 -10.86 6.02 -7.26
CA LEU A 72 -11.42 4.69 -7.53
C LEU A 72 -12.56 4.59 -8.57
N TYR A 73 -13.00 5.70 -9.17
CA TYR A 73 -13.98 5.68 -10.26
C TYR A 73 -13.45 6.56 -11.40
N PRO A 74 -12.77 5.95 -12.38
CA PRO A 74 -12.10 6.70 -13.43
C PRO A 74 -13.10 7.44 -14.33
N GLY A 75 -12.72 8.65 -14.71
CA GLY A 75 -13.45 9.47 -15.67
C GLY A 75 -12.97 9.27 -17.09
N THR A 76 -13.33 10.21 -17.96
CA THR A 76 -12.90 10.23 -19.37
C THR A 76 -12.43 11.62 -19.80
N LEU A 77 -11.58 11.67 -20.81
CA LEU A 77 -11.31 12.91 -21.55
C LEU A 77 -12.32 13.03 -22.70
N VAL A 78 -13.08 14.12 -22.71
CA VAL A 78 -14.13 14.37 -23.70
C VAL A 78 -13.85 15.65 -24.50
N PRO A 79 -14.30 15.75 -25.77
CA PRO A 79 -14.05 16.94 -26.59
C PRO A 79 -14.51 18.25 -25.93
N GLU A 80 -13.66 19.27 -25.95
CA GLU A 80 -13.99 20.61 -25.46
C GLU A 80 -14.92 21.33 -26.44
N LYS A 81 -16.20 21.41 -26.09
CA LYS A 81 -17.26 22.05 -26.90
C LYS A 81 -17.84 23.33 -26.27
N ARG A 82 -17.39 23.71 -25.07
CA ARG A 82 -17.93 24.88 -24.34
C ARG A 82 -17.49 26.19 -24.97
N TYR A 83 -16.26 26.25 -25.49
CA TYR A 83 -15.74 27.40 -26.25
C TYR A 83 -15.75 27.13 -27.75
N ARG A 84 -16.92 27.25 -28.39
CA ARG A 84 -17.12 26.92 -29.82
C ARG A 84 -16.11 27.59 -30.77
N THR A 85 -15.66 28.79 -30.45
CA THR A 85 -14.71 29.54 -31.29
C THR A 85 -13.29 29.00 -31.26
N VAL A 86 -12.90 28.23 -30.23
CA VAL A 86 -11.53 27.68 -30.16
C VAL A 86 -11.32 26.54 -31.17
N GLN A 87 -12.40 25.85 -31.55
CA GLN A 87 -12.36 24.70 -32.45
C GLN A 87 -11.99 25.06 -33.89
N THR A 88 -12.14 26.33 -34.28
CA THR A 88 -11.75 26.81 -35.61
C THR A 88 -10.25 27.11 -35.72
N TRP A 89 -9.52 27.08 -34.60
CA TRP A 89 -8.09 27.36 -34.57
C TRP A 89 -7.28 26.08 -34.74
N LYS A 90 -6.21 26.16 -35.52
CA LYS A 90 -5.22 25.10 -35.61
C LYS A 90 -4.26 25.21 -34.42
N LEU A 91 -4.58 24.51 -33.35
CA LEU A 91 -3.81 24.55 -32.11
C LEU A 91 -2.57 23.65 -32.17
N ALA A 92 -1.48 24.14 -31.62
CA ALA A 92 -0.20 23.44 -31.56
C ALA A 92 0.28 23.19 -30.12
N ALA A 93 -0.14 24.00 -29.14
CA ALA A 93 0.15 23.79 -27.73
C ALA A 93 -0.88 24.46 -26.82
N ILE A 94 -1.02 23.92 -25.60
CA ILE A 94 -1.69 24.57 -24.48
C ILE A 94 -0.71 24.70 -23.30
N THR A 95 -0.79 25.80 -22.56
CA THR A 95 -0.05 25.97 -21.29
C THR A 95 -0.81 26.92 -20.36
N ALA A 96 -0.30 27.11 -19.15
CA ALA A 96 -0.85 28.05 -18.18
C ALA A 96 0.01 29.31 -18.07
N TYR A 97 -0.63 30.47 -17.98
CA TYR A 97 -0.01 31.76 -17.66
C TYR A 97 -0.88 32.49 -16.66
N GLU A 98 -0.30 32.97 -15.55
CA GLU A 98 -1.05 33.59 -14.44
C GLU A 98 -2.29 32.78 -14.01
N ASN A 99 -2.14 31.45 -13.94
CA ASN A 99 -3.20 30.48 -13.63
C ASN A 99 -4.41 30.55 -14.58
N GLN A 100 -4.20 30.89 -15.85
CA GLN A 100 -5.20 30.85 -16.91
C GLN A 100 -4.67 30.07 -18.12
N LEU A 101 -5.57 29.43 -18.87
CA LEU A 101 -5.21 28.71 -20.09
C LEU A 101 -4.81 29.68 -21.21
N ILE A 102 -3.68 29.40 -21.85
CA ILE A 102 -3.24 30.06 -23.07
C ILE A 102 -3.01 29.01 -24.17
N TYR A 103 -3.31 29.42 -25.40
CA TYR A 103 -3.28 28.56 -26.58
C TYR A 103 -2.27 29.09 -27.58
N LEU A 104 -1.49 28.20 -28.17
CA LEU A 104 -0.66 28.51 -29.34
C LEU A 104 -1.36 27.98 -30.58
N SER A 105 -1.55 28.84 -31.57
CA SER A 105 -2.01 28.47 -32.91
C SER A 105 -0.90 28.61 -33.94
N ASP A 106 -1.24 28.43 -35.22
CA ASP A 106 -0.38 28.75 -36.36
C ASP A 106 -0.22 30.27 -36.61
N LYS A 107 -0.94 31.13 -35.88
CA LYS A 107 -0.93 32.59 -36.11
C LYS A 107 -0.52 33.41 -34.89
N ALA A 108 -1.10 33.05 -33.74
CA ALA A 108 -0.95 33.81 -32.51
C ALA A 108 -0.95 32.92 -31.26
N VAL A 109 -0.39 33.48 -30.19
CA VAL A 109 -0.67 33.05 -28.80
C VAL A 109 -1.90 33.81 -28.33
N PHE A 110 -2.92 33.12 -27.83
CA PHE A 110 -4.15 33.78 -27.39
C PHE A 110 -4.76 33.12 -26.15
N SER A 111 -5.73 33.79 -25.54
CA SER A 111 -6.50 33.25 -24.41
C SER A 111 -7.96 33.68 -24.48
N GLN A 112 -8.84 32.84 -23.94
CA GLN A 112 -10.24 33.22 -23.70
C GLN A 112 -10.42 34.00 -22.38
N ALA A 113 -9.40 34.01 -21.52
CA ALA A 113 -9.35 34.86 -20.34
C ALA A 113 -9.10 36.33 -20.71
N TRP A 114 -9.16 37.23 -19.72
CA TRP A 114 -8.97 38.68 -19.90
C TRP A 114 -9.85 39.28 -21.01
N ALA A 115 -11.11 38.84 -21.09
CA ALA A 115 -12.07 39.25 -22.12
C ALA A 115 -11.56 39.02 -23.57
N GLY A 116 -10.71 38.02 -23.78
CA GLY A 116 -10.15 37.71 -25.10
C GLY A 116 -9.09 38.70 -25.60
N LYS A 117 -8.61 39.61 -24.74
CA LYS A 117 -7.64 40.65 -25.14
C LYS A 117 -6.23 40.12 -25.41
N VAL A 118 -5.90 38.94 -24.88
CA VAL A 118 -4.60 38.32 -25.13
C VAL A 118 -4.62 37.73 -26.54
N TYR A 119 -3.92 38.41 -27.44
CA TYR A 119 -3.69 37.97 -28.81
C TYR A 119 -2.32 38.49 -29.26
N ALA A 120 -1.32 37.62 -29.28
CA ALA A 120 0.06 37.95 -29.60
C ALA A 120 0.49 37.26 -30.92
N GLU A 121 0.62 38.04 -31.98
CA GLU A 121 1.01 37.53 -33.30
C GLU A 121 2.50 37.16 -33.32
N HIS A 122 2.82 35.97 -33.83
CA HIS A 122 4.19 35.46 -33.80
C HIS A 122 4.85 35.30 -35.15
N GLN A 123 4.15 35.41 -36.28
CA GLN A 123 4.76 35.29 -37.62
C GLN A 123 5.50 33.94 -37.84
N LEU A 124 5.05 32.87 -37.19
CA LEU A 124 5.65 31.53 -37.25
C LEU A 124 4.56 30.47 -37.53
N PRO A 125 4.18 30.21 -38.79
CA PRO A 125 3.08 29.28 -39.11
C PRO A 125 3.33 27.83 -38.65
N GLY A 126 4.59 27.47 -38.41
CA GLY A 126 4.99 26.17 -37.83
C GLY A 126 5.18 26.19 -36.32
N ALA A 127 4.71 27.22 -35.61
CA ALA A 127 4.91 27.35 -34.17
C ALA A 127 4.36 26.15 -33.40
N ARG A 128 5.15 25.65 -32.45
CA ARG A 128 4.81 24.49 -31.61
C ARG A 128 5.30 24.58 -30.17
N VAL A 129 6.09 25.60 -29.83
CA VAL A 129 6.61 25.82 -28.47
C VAL A 129 6.28 27.24 -28.03
N VAL A 130 5.77 27.39 -26.80
CA VAL A 130 5.48 28.70 -26.21
C VAL A 130 5.76 28.69 -24.70
N ALA A 131 6.19 29.83 -24.17
CA ALA A 131 6.08 30.15 -22.75
C ALA A 131 5.66 31.61 -22.57
N GLY A 132 4.83 31.88 -21.56
CA GLY A 132 4.53 33.25 -21.12
C GLY A 132 5.59 33.78 -20.15
N GLY A 133 6.04 35.01 -20.37
CA GLY A 133 6.94 35.77 -19.51
C GLY A 133 6.24 36.97 -18.87
N LYS A 134 6.99 37.94 -18.38
CA LYS A 134 6.40 39.13 -17.71
C LYS A 134 5.52 39.95 -18.66
N ASP A 135 4.51 40.60 -18.10
CA ASP A 135 3.68 41.63 -18.75
C ASP A 135 3.09 41.20 -20.11
N PHE A 136 2.56 39.97 -20.16
CA PHE A 136 1.96 39.36 -21.35
C PHE A 136 2.92 39.31 -22.57
N THR A 137 4.21 39.11 -22.30
CA THR A 137 5.18 38.72 -23.33
C THR A 137 5.18 37.21 -23.48
N PHE A 138 5.37 36.74 -24.71
CA PHE A 138 5.47 35.29 -24.98
C PHE A 138 6.70 35.01 -25.84
N LEU A 139 7.46 33.98 -25.49
CA LEU A 139 8.51 33.47 -26.36
C LEU A 139 7.97 32.26 -27.11
N VAL A 140 7.97 32.34 -28.44
CA VAL A 140 7.37 31.36 -29.34
C VAL A 140 8.45 30.79 -30.26
N SER A 141 8.35 29.50 -30.60
CA SER A 141 9.24 28.85 -31.55
C SER A 141 8.51 27.81 -32.42
N ASP A 142 8.98 27.68 -33.67
CA ASP A 142 8.66 26.60 -34.60
C ASP A 142 9.72 25.47 -34.60
N GLY A 143 10.73 25.57 -33.74
CA GLY A 143 11.89 24.68 -33.66
C GLY A 143 13.17 25.31 -34.23
N SER A 144 13.05 26.18 -35.23
CA SER A 144 14.20 26.84 -35.87
C SER A 144 14.35 28.28 -35.41
N ALA A 145 13.27 29.05 -35.44
CA ALA A 145 13.24 30.45 -35.05
C ALA A 145 12.62 30.65 -33.66
N LEU A 146 13.02 31.71 -32.97
CA LEU A 146 12.52 32.16 -31.68
C LEU A 146 12.04 33.60 -31.81
N HIS A 147 10.77 33.86 -31.55
CA HIS A 147 10.20 35.21 -31.56
C HIS A 147 9.66 35.57 -30.17
N LEU A 148 10.15 36.67 -29.59
CA LEU A 148 9.56 37.28 -28.40
C LEU A 148 8.46 38.24 -28.86
N VAL A 149 7.23 38.04 -28.39
CA VAL A 149 6.06 38.73 -28.92
C VAL A 149 5.24 39.38 -27.81
N LYS A 150 4.56 40.48 -28.14
CA LYS A 150 3.60 41.17 -27.27
C LYS A 150 2.55 41.88 -28.12
N GLY A 151 1.30 41.43 -28.02
CA GLY A 151 0.24 41.94 -28.88
C GLY A 151 0.60 41.76 -30.36
N PRO A 152 0.39 42.76 -31.24
CA PRO A 152 0.74 42.63 -32.66
C PRO A 152 2.25 42.70 -32.93
N ASN A 153 3.08 42.99 -31.92
CA ASN A 153 4.49 43.30 -32.12
C ASN A 153 5.39 42.09 -31.86
N VAL A 154 6.31 41.84 -32.79
CA VAL A 154 7.49 40.99 -32.55
C VAL A 154 8.60 41.87 -31.99
N LEU A 155 8.91 41.67 -30.72
CA LEU A 155 9.89 42.46 -29.97
C LEU A 155 11.33 42.03 -30.27
N TRP A 156 11.54 40.74 -30.53
CA TRP A 156 12.87 40.19 -30.83
C TRP A 156 12.75 38.91 -31.66
N LYS A 157 13.73 38.68 -32.53
CA LYS A 157 13.87 37.47 -33.34
C LYS A 157 15.26 36.88 -33.15
N GLY A 158 15.35 35.56 -33.02
CA GLY A 158 16.61 34.84 -32.93
C GLY A 158 16.47 33.36 -33.26
N GLN A 159 17.54 32.61 -33.06
CA GLN A 159 17.61 31.17 -33.28
C GLN A 159 18.69 30.56 -32.38
N LEU A 160 18.61 29.25 -32.11
CA LEU A 160 19.69 28.56 -31.42
C LEU A 160 20.88 28.31 -32.36
N PRO A 161 22.14 28.47 -31.91
CA PRO A 161 23.30 28.17 -32.74
C PRO A 161 23.46 26.67 -33.02
N ALA A 162 23.22 26.26 -34.27
CA ALA A 162 23.35 24.86 -34.76
C ALA A 162 22.57 23.83 -33.90
N ASP A 163 21.38 24.23 -33.43
CA ASP A 163 20.52 23.46 -32.54
C ASP A 163 19.05 23.71 -32.88
N GLU A 164 18.14 22.85 -32.42
CA GLU A 164 16.70 22.94 -32.66
C GLU A 164 15.96 23.07 -31.33
N VAL A 165 15.08 24.08 -31.21
CA VAL A 165 14.29 24.34 -30.01
C VAL A 165 13.32 23.20 -29.75
N ARG A 166 13.40 22.65 -28.54
CA ARG A 166 12.51 21.60 -28.02
C ARG A 166 11.46 22.17 -27.07
N GLN A 167 11.88 23.05 -26.17
CA GLN A 167 11.04 23.48 -25.06
C GLN A 167 11.46 24.86 -24.56
N ILE A 168 10.49 25.63 -24.04
CA ILE A 168 10.73 26.94 -23.43
C ILE A 168 10.08 26.95 -22.03
N ARG A 169 10.76 27.58 -21.07
CA ARG A 169 10.24 27.83 -19.71
C ARG A 169 10.52 29.26 -19.30
N PHE A 170 9.61 29.88 -18.55
CA PHE A 170 9.88 31.16 -17.90
C PHE A 170 10.01 30.92 -16.39
N ARG A 171 11.21 31.16 -15.86
CA ARG A 171 11.58 30.90 -14.46
C ARG A 171 12.56 31.97 -13.99
N ASN A 172 12.41 32.40 -12.74
CA ASN A 172 13.29 33.38 -12.10
C ASN A 172 13.45 34.67 -12.95
N GLY A 173 12.36 35.10 -13.60
CA GLY A 173 12.33 36.32 -14.40
C GLY A 173 12.99 36.25 -15.78
N SER A 174 13.40 35.07 -16.25
CA SER A 174 14.05 34.90 -17.55
C SER A 174 13.42 33.76 -18.36
N PHE A 175 13.51 33.87 -19.69
CA PHE A 175 13.20 32.74 -20.57
C PHE A 175 14.40 31.80 -20.65
N TRP A 176 14.10 30.52 -20.52
CA TRP A 176 15.02 29.42 -20.70
C TRP A 176 14.58 28.61 -21.92
N VAL A 177 15.53 28.25 -22.76
CA VAL A 177 15.29 27.55 -24.01
C VAL A 177 16.12 26.29 -24.03
N LEU A 178 15.46 25.15 -24.18
CA LEU A 178 16.11 23.86 -24.39
C LEU A 178 16.17 23.60 -25.89
N GLY A 179 17.38 23.35 -26.40
CA GLY A 179 17.60 22.73 -27.69
C GLY A 179 17.89 21.24 -27.55
N LYS A 180 18.09 20.53 -28.67
CA LYS A 180 18.53 19.12 -28.68
C LYS A 180 19.94 18.94 -28.09
N LYS A 181 20.77 19.98 -28.10
CA LYS A 181 22.19 19.93 -27.72
C LYS A 181 22.59 20.89 -26.61
N GLY A 182 21.71 21.79 -26.18
CA GLY A 182 22.05 22.79 -25.17
C GLY A 182 20.87 23.34 -24.40
N LEU A 183 21.14 23.79 -23.19
CA LEU A 183 20.23 24.61 -22.39
C LEU A 183 20.72 26.05 -22.41
N TYR A 184 19.83 26.99 -22.70
CA TYR A 184 20.15 28.41 -22.87
C TYR A 184 19.24 29.28 -22.00
N ILE A 185 19.76 30.43 -21.60
CA ILE A 185 18.98 31.52 -20.99
C ILE A 185 18.97 32.71 -21.95
N LEU A 186 17.80 33.29 -22.19
CA LEU A 186 17.66 34.55 -22.91
C LEU A 186 17.87 35.71 -21.93
N SER A 187 18.98 36.43 -22.10
CA SER A 187 19.34 37.60 -21.30
C SER A 187 19.47 38.81 -22.22
N GLY A 188 18.53 39.75 -22.09
CA GLY A 188 18.32 40.80 -23.10
C GLY A 188 18.00 40.16 -24.45
N GLU A 189 18.79 40.51 -25.48
CA GLU A 189 18.65 39.99 -26.85
C GLU A 189 19.64 38.84 -27.17
N LYS A 190 20.30 38.27 -26.14
CA LYS A 190 21.33 37.23 -26.30
C LYS A 190 20.92 35.91 -25.66
N LEU A 191 21.13 34.82 -26.39
CA LEU A 191 21.02 33.46 -25.86
C LEU A 191 22.38 33.02 -25.31
N ILE A 192 22.44 32.85 -24.00
CA ILE A 192 23.64 32.42 -23.29
C ILE A 192 23.49 30.93 -22.99
N ARG A 193 24.42 30.11 -23.49
CA ARG A 193 24.44 28.67 -23.19
C ARG A 193 24.85 28.44 -21.74
N ILE A 194 24.07 27.62 -21.04
CA ILE A 194 24.26 27.25 -19.63
C ILE A 194 24.75 25.82 -19.49
N ALA A 195 24.25 24.91 -20.32
CA ALA A 195 24.73 23.53 -20.39
C ALA A 195 24.79 23.05 -21.84
N SER A 196 25.69 22.10 -22.10
CA SER A 196 25.82 21.38 -23.37
C SER A 196 25.57 19.90 -23.15
N GLY A 197 25.09 19.21 -24.18
CA GLY A 197 24.92 17.76 -24.18
C GLY A 197 24.36 17.30 -25.52
N GLU A 198 23.78 16.11 -25.55
CA GLU A 198 23.15 15.55 -26.74
C GLU A 198 21.84 14.85 -26.35
N GLY A 199 20.90 14.79 -27.29
CA GLY A 199 19.66 14.06 -27.10
C GLY A 199 18.76 14.60 -25.98
N PHE A 200 18.80 15.91 -25.71
CA PHE A 200 17.93 16.52 -24.70
C PHE A 200 16.46 16.40 -25.11
N THR A 201 15.64 15.91 -24.17
CA THR A 201 14.22 15.60 -24.40
C THR A 201 13.29 16.63 -23.77
N ALA A 202 13.49 16.93 -22.49
CA ALA A 202 12.67 17.86 -21.73
C ALA A 202 13.45 18.55 -20.61
N PHE A 203 12.93 19.65 -20.06
CA PHE A 203 13.54 20.30 -18.88
C PHE A 203 12.56 21.10 -18.02
N ASP A 204 12.92 21.29 -16.75
CA ASP A 204 12.42 22.36 -15.91
C ASP A 204 13.48 22.68 -14.84
N LEU A 205 13.26 23.73 -14.05
CA LEU A 205 14.27 24.22 -13.12
C LEU A 205 13.66 24.82 -11.85
N THR A 206 14.41 24.63 -10.76
CA THR A 206 14.24 25.38 -9.51
C THR A 206 15.06 26.67 -9.57
N ALA A 207 15.16 27.39 -8.44
CA ALA A 207 16.08 28.51 -8.31
C ALA A 207 17.56 28.12 -8.43
N LYS A 208 17.90 26.86 -8.11
CA LYS A 208 19.30 26.40 -7.97
C LYS A 208 19.73 25.39 -9.03
N THR A 209 18.79 24.57 -9.51
CA THR A 209 19.12 23.41 -10.35
C THR A 209 18.19 23.37 -11.55
N ALA A 210 18.75 23.21 -12.75
CA ALA A 210 18.00 22.78 -13.92
C ALA A 210 18.10 21.26 -14.09
N TYR A 211 16.97 20.61 -14.31
CA TYR A 211 16.86 19.18 -14.59
C TYR A 211 16.60 19.01 -16.09
N VAL A 212 17.52 18.36 -16.80
CA VAL A 212 17.43 18.17 -18.25
C VAL A 212 17.35 16.67 -18.55
N GLY A 213 16.21 16.22 -19.07
CA GLY A 213 15.97 14.84 -19.46
C GLY A 213 16.70 14.45 -20.73
N THR A 214 17.03 13.15 -20.81
CA THR A 214 17.62 12.47 -21.98
C THR A 214 17.02 11.07 -22.10
N ALA A 215 17.35 10.33 -23.17
CA ALA A 215 16.99 8.91 -23.26
C ALA A 215 17.76 8.00 -22.27
N ASN A 216 18.77 8.53 -21.57
CA ASN A 216 19.67 7.79 -20.70
C ASN A 216 19.85 8.45 -19.32
N GLY A 217 18.75 8.89 -18.73
CA GLY A 217 18.66 9.56 -17.44
C GLY A 217 18.49 11.07 -17.58
N TYR A 218 18.84 11.82 -16.54
CA TYR A 218 18.76 13.29 -16.56
C TYR A 218 20.06 13.94 -16.10
N LEU A 219 20.32 15.16 -16.57
CA LEU A 219 21.37 16.03 -16.06
C LEU A 219 20.79 16.92 -14.96
N ALA A 220 21.41 16.91 -13.79
CA ALA A 220 21.26 17.96 -12.78
C ALA A 220 22.32 19.03 -13.02
N VAL A 221 21.91 20.20 -13.49
CA VAL A 221 22.78 21.34 -13.78
C VAL A 221 22.67 22.35 -12.64
N ASP A 222 23.74 22.50 -11.88
CA ASP A 222 23.85 23.56 -10.88
C ASP A 222 23.95 24.91 -11.60
N LEU A 223 22.99 25.81 -11.35
CA LEU A 223 22.86 27.06 -12.11
C LEU A 223 23.89 28.11 -11.72
N ALA A 224 24.52 28.00 -10.55
CA ALA A 224 25.54 28.93 -10.09
C ALA A 224 26.91 28.60 -10.71
N THR A 225 27.27 27.32 -10.70
CA THR A 225 28.57 26.81 -11.18
C THR A 225 28.53 26.35 -12.63
N LYS A 226 27.33 26.17 -13.20
CA LYS A 226 27.09 25.57 -14.53
C LYS A 226 27.57 24.11 -14.66
N LYS A 227 27.85 23.44 -13.54
CA LYS A 227 28.27 22.04 -13.52
C LYS A 227 27.06 21.14 -13.77
N ALA A 228 27.16 20.28 -14.78
CA ALA A 228 26.16 19.26 -15.06
C ALA A 228 26.61 17.88 -14.52
N THR A 229 25.70 17.18 -13.84
CA THR A 229 25.92 15.80 -13.36
C THR A 229 24.87 14.88 -13.94
N LEU A 230 25.29 13.82 -14.63
CA LEU A 230 24.39 12.81 -15.18
C LEU A 230 23.92 11.84 -14.10
N GLN A 231 22.61 11.63 -14.04
CA GLN A 231 21.94 10.69 -13.14
C GLN A 231 21.30 9.57 -13.95
N GLN A 232 21.86 8.36 -13.84
CA GLN A 232 21.38 7.15 -14.55
C GLN A 232 20.80 6.10 -13.61
N LYS A 233 21.08 6.22 -12.30
CA LYS A 233 20.51 5.38 -11.26
C LYS A 233 19.12 5.91 -10.90
N VAL A 234 18.18 5.77 -11.82
CA VAL A 234 16.79 6.23 -11.76
C VAL A 234 15.85 5.05 -12.05
N PRO A 235 14.53 5.12 -11.74
CA PRO A 235 13.60 4.02 -12.03
C PRO A 235 13.63 3.62 -13.51
N VAL A 236 13.45 4.60 -14.41
CA VAL A 236 13.49 4.44 -15.86
C VAL A 236 14.33 5.56 -16.47
N THR A 237 15.25 5.22 -17.37
CA THR A 237 16.24 6.18 -17.91
C THR A 237 15.72 6.98 -19.10
N ASP A 238 14.72 6.49 -19.82
CA ASP A 238 14.20 7.18 -21.00
C ASP A 238 13.22 8.30 -20.60
N ILE A 239 13.76 9.50 -20.37
CA ILE A 239 13.00 10.66 -19.88
C ILE A 239 12.29 11.36 -21.03
N THR A 240 10.97 11.46 -20.95
CA THR A 240 10.10 12.07 -21.96
C THR A 240 9.56 13.43 -21.53
N ALA A 241 9.41 13.66 -20.22
CA ALA A 241 8.90 14.92 -19.67
C ALA A 241 9.64 15.30 -18.39
N VAL A 242 9.77 16.59 -18.13
CA VAL A 242 10.31 17.12 -16.86
C VAL A 242 9.48 18.32 -16.42
N ALA A 243 9.10 18.35 -15.15
CA ALA A 243 8.40 19.46 -14.52
C ALA A 243 8.90 19.68 -13.09
N VAL A 244 8.95 20.93 -12.65
CA VAL A 244 9.10 21.27 -11.23
C VAL A 244 7.74 21.74 -10.73
N VAL A 245 7.12 20.92 -9.87
CA VAL A 245 5.81 21.19 -9.25
C VAL A 245 6.01 21.28 -7.75
N ASP A 246 5.59 22.39 -7.14
CA ASP A 246 5.78 22.67 -5.71
C ASP A 246 7.24 22.50 -5.22
N GLY A 247 8.20 22.81 -6.09
CA GLY A 247 9.64 22.69 -5.79
C GLY A 247 10.21 21.29 -5.89
N LYS A 248 9.38 20.26 -6.12
CA LYS A 248 9.81 18.87 -6.38
C LYS A 248 10.01 18.66 -7.88
N ALA A 249 11.09 17.97 -8.26
CA ALA A 249 11.35 17.60 -9.65
C ALA A 249 10.61 16.31 -9.99
N TRP A 250 9.87 16.34 -11.10
CA TRP A 250 9.08 15.25 -11.65
C TRP A 250 9.59 14.89 -13.04
N PHE A 251 9.62 13.59 -13.33
CA PHE A 251 10.13 13.02 -14.55
C PHE A 251 9.09 12.06 -15.13
N GLY A 252 8.64 12.33 -16.35
CA GLY A 252 7.87 11.39 -17.15
C GLY A 252 8.81 10.54 -17.97
N THR A 253 8.45 9.27 -18.17
CA THR A 253 9.28 8.31 -18.90
C THR A 253 8.46 7.49 -19.89
N SER A 254 9.11 6.62 -20.66
CA SER A 254 8.40 5.64 -21.48
C SER A 254 7.69 4.54 -20.69
N ASP A 255 8.00 4.37 -19.40
CA ASP A 255 7.36 3.38 -18.53
C ASP A 255 7.03 3.99 -17.15
N GLY A 256 6.15 4.97 -17.10
CA GLY A 256 5.67 5.59 -15.86
C GLY A 256 6.32 6.95 -15.57
N ALA A 257 6.11 7.46 -14.35
CA ALA A 257 6.67 8.71 -13.89
C ALA A 257 7.35 8.54 -12.53
N PHE A 258 8.36 9.34 -12.23
CA PHE A 258 8.95 9.37 -10.90
C PHE A 258 9.24 10.80 -10.43
N SER A 259 9.38 10.95 -9.12
CA SER A 259 9.71 12.24 -8.50
C SER A 259 10.91 12.11 -7.58
N LEU A 260 11.77 13.13 -7.58
CA LEU A 260 12.98 13.14 -6.75
C LEU A 260 12.65 13.55 -5.32
N ARG A 261 12.98 12.69 -4.36
CA ARG A 261 12.83 12.94 -2.92
C ARG A 261 14.00 13.75 -2.37
N ALA A 262 13.80 14.31 -1.17
CA ALA A 262 14.84 15.08 -0.47
C ALA A 262 16.06 14.24 -0.04
N ASP A 263 15.88 12.92 0.15
CA ASP A 263 16.95 11.97 0.48
C ASP A 263 17.72 11.47 -0.75
N GLY A 264 17.36 11.93 -1.95
CA GLY A 264 17.99 11.53 -3.21
C GLY A 264 17.44 10.24 -3.83
N LYS A 265 16.44 9.59 -3.20
CA LYS A 265 15.70 8.47 -3.78
C LYS A 265 14.53 8.97 -4.63
N TYR A 266 13.73 8.05 -5.16
CA TYR A 266 12.59 8.35 -6.02
C TYR A 266 11.31 7.72 -5.49
N ASP A 267 10.20 8.46 -5.60
CA ASP A 267 8.85 7.88 -5.56
C ASP A 267 8.45 7.56 -7.00
N TYR A 268 7.98 6.34 -7.28
CA TYR A 268 7.75 5.81 -8.61
C TYR A 268 6.28 5.43 -8.86
N TYR A 269 5.70 6.04 -9.89
CA TYR A 269 4.31 5.90 -10.30
C TYR A 269 4.24 5.13 -11.62
N ASN A 270 3.89 3.85 -11.54
CA ASN A 270 3.79 2.93 -12.68
C ASN A 270 2.50 2.10 -12.63
N GLY A 271 1.95 1.78 -13.80
CA GLY A 271 0.81 0.88 -13.92
C GLY A 271 -0.52 1.50 -13.52
N GLU A 272 -1.58 0.70 -13.63
CA GLU A 272 -2.97 1.14 -13.49
C GLU A 272 -3.32 1.62 -12.09
N ARG A 273 -2.55 1.33 -11.04
CA ARG A 273 -2.73 1.97 -9.73
C ARG A 273 -2.65 3.50 -9.85
N TRP A 274 -1.72 3.98 -10.67
CA TRP A 274 -1.37 5.39 -10.76
C TRP A 274 -1.75 6.03 -12.08
N LEU A 275 -1.56 5.32 -13.19
CA LEU A 275 -1.60 5.88 -14.54
C LEU A 275 -2.54 5.09 -15.46
N PRO A 276 -3.35 5.74 -16.32
CA PRO A 276 -4.15 5.04 -17.32
C PRO A 276 -3.30 4.35 -18.41
N GLY A 277 -2.00 4.64 -18.45
CA GLY A 277 -1.00 3.98 -19.29
C GLY A 277 0.40 4.46 -18.91
N ASN A 278 1.45 3.70 -19.23
CA ASN A 278 2.79 4.00 -18.73
C ASN A 278 3.55 5.02 -19.58
N GLN A 279 3.24 5.18 -20.87
CA GLN A 279 4.01 6.08 -21.73
C GLN A 279 3.62 7.54 -21.48
N VAL A 280 4.42 8.24 -20.66
CA VAL A 280 4.17 9.63 -20.26
C VAL A 280 4.59 10.59 -21.38
N THR A 281 3.74 11.55 -21.70
CA THR A 281 3.97 12.55 -22.76
C THR A 281 4.10 13.96 -22.21
N ALA A 282 3.50 14.28 -21.06
CA ALA A 282 3.63 15.58 -20.42
C ALA A 282 3.38 15.49 -18.91
N ILE A 283 4.02 16.41 -18.18
CA ILE A 283 3.74 16.66 -16.76
C ILE A 283 3.49 18.15 -16.57
N ALA A 284 2.46 18.50 -15.81
CA ALA A 284 2.11 19.88 -15.49
C ALA A 284 1.64 20.01 -14.03
N PRO A 285 1.72 21.20 -13.41
CA PRO A 285 1.03 21.46 -12.16
C PRO A 285 -0.49 21.36 -12.36
N GLY A 286 -1.17 20.69 -11.43
CA GLY A 286 -2.62 20.64 -11.37
C GLY A 286 -3.20 21.67 -10.39
N ASN A 287 -4.49 21.51 -10.09
CA ASN A 287 -5.17 22.35 -9.11
C ASN A 287 -4.90 21.89 -7.67
N GLY A 288 -4.86 22.83 -6.73
CA GLY A 288 -4.58 22.51 -5.33
C GLY A 288 -3.18 21.89 -5.17
N LYS A 289 -3.10 20.77 -4.45
CA LYS A 289 -1.88 19.96 -4.32
C LYS A 289 -1.97 18.75 -5.23
N SER A 290 -1.82 18.97 -6.53
CA SER A 290 -1.83 17.88 -7.53
C SER A 290 -0.83 18.07 -8.65
N VAL A 291 -0.48 16.94 -9.27
CA VAL A 291 0.38 16.85 -10.45
C VAL A 291 -0.41 16.19 -11.57
N LEU A 292 -0.46 16.83 -12.73
CA LEU A 292 -1.07 16.28 -13.93
C LEU A 292 -0.03 15.47 -14.69
N ILE A 293 -0.29 14.17 -14.87
CA ILE A 293 0.57 13.26 -15.62
C ILE A 293 -0.20 12.78 -16.84
N LEU A 294 0.17 13.27 -18.01
CA LEU A 294 -0.44 12.90 -19.27
C LEU A 294 0.31 11.73 -19.89
N THR A 295 -0.42 10.75 -20.36
CA THR A 295 0.08 9.52 -20.97
C THR A 295 -0.54 9.35 -22.36
N THR A 296 -0.10 8.37 -23.14
CA THR A 296 -0.75 8.05 -24.41
C THR A 296 -2.16 7.46 -24.27
N ALA A 297 -2.55 6.98 -23.08
CA ALA A 297 -3.85 6.36 -22.82
C ALA A 297 -4.82 7.27 -22.04
N GLY A 298 -4.38 8.45 -21.60
CA GLY A 298 -5.19 9.34 -20.79
C GLY A 298 -4.40 10.22 -19.84
N LEU A 299 -5.11 10.84 -18.91
CA LEU A 299 -4.57 11.77 -17.92
C LEU A 299 -4.75 11.20 -16.50
N THR A 300 -3.73 11.34 -15.66
CA THR A 300 -3.83 11.23 -14.20
C THR A 300 -3.74 12.61 -13.57
N GLU A 301 -4.67 12.91 -12.66
CA GLU A 301 -4.51 13.95 -11.63
C GLU A 301 -4.06 13.26 -10.33
N LEU A 302 -2.75 13.30 -10.07
CA LEU A 302 -2.13 12.74 -8.87
C LEU A 302 -2.27 13.75 -7.74
N THR A 303 -3.10 13.44 -6.76
CA THR A 303 -3.51 14.37 -5.69
C THR A 303 -2.82 14.04 -4.38
N PHE A 304 -2.40 15.06 -3.63
CA PHE A 304 -1.79 14.94 -2.31
C PHE A 304 -2.71 15.55 -1.24
N LYS A 305 -3.13 14.74 -0.28
CA LYS A 305 -4.00 15.14 0.83
C LYS A 305 -3.25 14.96 2.14
N GLN A 306 -3.31 15.97 3.02
CA GLN A 306 -2.86 15.76 4.40
C GLN A 306 -3.88 14.90 5.15
N MET A 307 -3.40 13.86 5.82
CA MET A 307 -4.22 13.05 6.72
C MET A 307 -3.38 12.46 7.86
N THR A 308 -4.02 12.24 9.00
CA THR A 308 -3.48 11.44 10.11
C THR A 308 -3.63 9.95 9.83
N LEU A 309 -2.89 9.11 10.57
CA LEU A 309 -3.13 7.66 10.55
C LEU A 309 -4.56 7.36 11.01
N HIS A 310 -5.09 8.11 11.98
CA HIS A 310 -6.50 7.98 12.37
C HIS A 310 -7.49 8.22 11.21
N GLU A 311 -7.31 9.29 10.44
CA GLU A 311 -8.17 9.55 9.27
C GLU A 311 -8.03 8.47 8.18
N LYS A 312 -6.85 7.85 8.08
CA LYS A 312 -6.61 6.72 7.18
C LYS A 312 -7.28 5.44 7.69
N ALA A 313 -7.27 5.21 9.01
CA ALA A 313 -8.04 4.16 9.65
C ALA A 313 -9.53 4.29 9.36
N GLN A 314 -10.09 5.51 9.46
CA GLN A 314 -11.50 5.76 9.16
C GLN A 314 -11.85 5.48 7.68
N PHE A 315 -10.95 5.83 6.76
CA PHE A 315 -11.11 5.49 5.34
C PHE A 315 -11.15 3.96 5.13
N PHE A 316 -10.22 3.23 5.75
CA PHE A 316 -10.16 1.79 5.64
C PHE A 316 -11.30 1.08 6.37
N ASP A 317 -11.73 1.54 7.54
CA ASP A 317 -12.94 1.06 8.20
C ASP A 317 -14.14 1.16 7.23
N GLN A 318 -14.32 2.32 6.58
CA GLN A 318 -15.39 2.48 5.59
C GLN A 318 -15.23 1.54 4.39
N GLN A 319 -14.01 1.32 3.89
CA GLN A 319 -13.73 0.37 2.81
C GLN A 319 -14.22 -1.02 3.20
N VAL A 320 -13.72 -1.56 4.33
CA VAL A 320 -14.06 -2.89 4.83
C VAL A 320 -15.58 -3.04 4.95
N ARG A 321 -16.22 -2.11 5.67
CA ARG A 321 -17.65 -2.17 5.96
C ARG A 321 -18.54 -2.02 4.73
N SER A 322 -18.08 -1.33 3.69
CA SER A 322 -18.89 -1.11 2.47
C SER A 322 -18.90 -2.30 1.51
N ARG A 323 -17.83 -3.12 1.48
CA ARG A 323 -17.65 -4.11 0.40
C ARG A 323 -16.69 -5.27 0.69
N HIS A 324 -16.37 -5.56 1.96
CA HIS A 324 -15.51 -6.70 2.34
C HIS A 324 -16.10 -7.57 3.47
N ILE A 325 -17.39 -7.45 3.79
CA ILE A 325 -18.04 -8.26 4.84
C ILE A 325 -18.95 -9.33 4.21
N ARG A 326 -18.50 -10.59 4.18
CA ARG A 326 -19.25 -11.74 3.65
C ARG A 326 -19.78 -12.60 4.79
N ASN A 327 -21.08 -12.55 5.06
CA ASN A 327 -21.69 -13.26 6.19
C ASN A 327 -21.04 -12.97 7.57
N GLY A 328 -20.41 -11.81 7.72
CA GLY A 328 -19.62 -11.43 8.91
C GLY A 328 -18.12 -11.73 8.80
N PHE A 329 -17.67 -12.47 7.78
CA PHE A 329 -16.25 -12.66 7.48
C PHE A 329 -15.64 -11.44 6.79
N ASN A 330 -14.37 -11.20 7.09
CA ASN A 330 -13.52 -10.27 6.36
C ASN A 330 -13.03 -10.95 5.06
N ALA A 331 -13.50 -10.48 3.90
CA ALA A 331 -13.35 -11.15 2.61
C ALA A 331 -12.77 -10.23 1.52
N SER A 332 -12.10 -10.84 0.54
CA SER A 332 -11.68 -10.16 -0.69
C SER A 332 -12.87 -9.93 -1.62
N LEU A 333 -12.82 -8.84 -2.39
CA LEU A 333 -13.79 -8.54 -3.44
C LEU A 333 -13.18 -8.95 -4.80
N ASP A 334 -13.69 -10.02 -5.39
CA ASP A 334 -13.17 -10.61 -6.64
C ASP A 334 -14.10 -10.33 -7.82
N GLY A 335 -13.67 -10.70 -9.03
CA GLY A 335 -14.47 -10.53 -10.25
C GLY A 335 -14.59 -9.09 -10.74
N LEU A 336 -13.72 -8.18 -10.25
CA LEU A 336 -13.67 -6.81 -10.72
C LEU A 336 -13.30 -6.76 -12.22
N GLN A 337 -13.78 -5.72 -12.90
CA GLN A 337 -13.43 -5.44 -14.29
C GLN A 337 -12.72 -4.10 -14.36
N LYS A 338 -11.41 -4.12 -14.62
CA LYS A 338 -10.55 -2.91 -14.60
C LYS A 338 -10.73 -2.07 -13.33
N GLY A 339 -10.82 -2.72 -12.17
CA GLY A 339 -10.98 -2.07 -10.87
C GLY A 339 -12.37 -1.48 -10.61
N ASN A 340 -13.39 -1.81 -11.42
CA ASN A 340 -14.75 -1.37 -11.14
C ASN A 340 -15.35 -2.08 -9.93
N LEU A 341 -15.32 -1.41 -8.78
CA LEU A 341 -15.83 -1.88 -7.48
C LEU A 341 -17.31 -2.27 -7.49
N GLY A 342 -18.10 -1.78 -8.46
CA GLY A 342 -19.53 -2.11 -8.56
C GLY A 342 -19.84 -3.46 -9.23
N MET A 343 -18.83 -4.17 -9.72
CA MET A 343 -19.00 -5.43 -10.48
C MET A 343 -18.54 -6.68 -9.72
N GLY A 344 -17.86 -6.51 -8.59
CA GLY A 344 -17.27 -7.62 -7.86
C GLY A 344 -18.27 -8.45 -7.05
N TYR A 345 -17.80 -9.59 -6.57
CA TYR A 345 -18.47 -10.42 -5.58
C TYR A 345 -17.50 -10.75 -4.43
N LEU A 346 -18.05 -10.97 -3.24
CA LEU A 346 -17.25 -11.36 -2.08
C LEU A 346 -16.88 -12.84 -2.19
N ALA A 347 -15.59 -13.15 -2.28
CA ALA A 347 -15.11 -14.51 -2.45
C ALA A 347 -15.08 -15.30 -1.13
N ASP A 348 -15.21 -16.62 -1.21
CA ASP A 348 -14.79 -17.52 -0.13
C ASP A 348 -13.26 -17.63 -0.08
N SER A 349 -12.73 -17.99 1.09
CA SER A 349 -11.31 -18.24 1.26
C SER A 349 -11.08 -19.53 2.02
N ASP A 350 -9.97 -20.19 1.72
CA ASP A 350 -9.41 -21.25 2.56
C ASP A 350 -9.03 -20.78 3.97
N ASN A 351 -9.03 -19.47 4.21
CA ASN A 351 -8.58 -18.82 5.43
C ASN A 351 -9.55 -17.74 5.93
N ASP A 352 -10.86 -17.87 5.66
CA ASP A 352 -11.86 -16.89 6.12
C ASP A 352 -11.81 -16.68 7.65
N GLY A 353 -11.58 -17.75 8.42
CA GLY A 353 -11.42 -17.66 9.87
C GLY A 353 -10.17 -16.88 10.30
N LEU A 354 -9.05 -17.05 9.60
CA LEU A 354 -7.80 -16.31 9.88
C LEU A 354 -7.93 -14.82 9.57
N TRP A 355 -8.35 -14.46 8.35
CA TRP A 355 -8.48 -13.04 7.96
C TRP A 355 -9.51 -12.32 8.81
N THR A 356 -10.60 -13.01 9.17
CA THR A 356 -11.59 -12.48 10.10
C THR A 356 -11.05 -12.35 11.52
N SER A 357 -10.21 -13.28 12.00
CA SER A 357 -9.55 -13.17 13.30
C SER A 357 -8.65 -11.94 13.39
N MET A 358 -7.89 -11.64 12.33
CA MET A 358 -6.99 -10.48 12.27
C MET A 358 -7.77 -9.17 12.23
N TYR A 359 -8.81 -9.07 11.40
CA TYR A 359 -9.72 -7.91 11.40
C TYR A 359 -10.42 -7.73 12.76
N LEU A 360 -10.94 -8.82 13.33
CA LEU A 360 -11.60 -8.83 14.63
C LEU A 360 -10.64 -8.35 15.74
N ALA A 361 -9.38 -8.78 15.72
CA ALA A 361 -8.38 -8.26 16.64
C ALA A 361 -8.18 -6.73 16.49
N GLY A 362 -8.14 -6.21 15.27
CA GLY A 362 -8.15 -4.77 15.00
C GLY A 362 -9.34 -4.05 15.66
N GLU A 363 -10.55 -4.56 15.49
CA GLU A 363 -11.77 -4.01 16.11
C GLU A 363 -11.78 -4.14 17.65
N ILE A 364 -11.25 -5.24 18.19
CA ILE A 364 -11.08 -5.43 19.64
C ILE A 364 -10.17 -4.34 20.20
N PHE A 365 -9.03 -4.07 19.54
CA PHE A 365 -8.12 -3.02 19.96
C PHE A 365 -8.73 -1.63 19.77
N ARG A 366 -9.46 -1.38 18.67
CA ARG A 366 -10.23 -0.15 18.47
C ARG A 366 -11.21 0.07 19.61
N TYR A 367 -12.02 -0.92 19.97
CA TYR A 367 -12.96 -0.83 21.08
C TYR A 367 -12.23 -0.65 22.42
N ALA A 368 -11.11 -1.35 22.62
CA ALA A 368 -10.32 -1.22 23.84
C ALA A 368 -9.84 0.23 24.06
N VAL A 369 -9.43 0.91 22.99
CA VAL A 369 -8.92 2.29 23.00
C VAL A 369 -10.04 3.34 23.04
N THR A 370 -11.10 3.15 22.23
CA THR A 370 -12.11 4.20 21.96
C THR A 370 -13.39 4.04 22.76
N LYS A 371 -13.76 2.81 23.14
CA LYS A 371 -15.06 2.44 23.70
C LYS A 371 -16.27 2.75 22.80
N GLU A 372 -16.04 2.95 21.50
CA GLU A 372 -17.10 3.19 20.51
C GLU A 372 -18.02 1.97 20.38
N GLN A 373 -19.33 2.20 20.38
CA GLN A 373 -20.30 1.11 20.25
C GLN A 373 -20.28 0.48 18.85
N ASP A 374 -19.89 1.24 17.84
CA ASP A 374 -19.71 0.75 16.47
C ASP A 374 -18.60 -0.32 16.39
N ALA A 375 -17.46 -0.09 17.04
CA ALA A 375 -16.39 -1.10 17.15
C ALA A 375 -16.85 -2.36 17.90
N LEU A 376 -17.65 -2.21 18.95
CA LEU A 376 -18.24 -3.36 19.67
C LEU A 376 -19.23 -4.13 18.79
N GLN A 377 -20.02 -3.44 17.97
CA GLN A 377 -20.92 -4.06 17.01
C GLN A 377 -20.14 -4.85 15.96
N ASN A 378 -19.08 -4.28 15.39
CA ASN A 378 -18.18 -4.98 14.46
C ASN A 378 -17.53 -6.22 15.11
N CYS A 379 -17.12 -6.11 16.38
CA CYS A 379 -16.62 -7.26 17.14
C CYS A 379 -17.67 -8.37 17.28
N THR A 380 -18.92 -7.98 17.54
CA THR A 380 -20.03 -8.92 17.74
C THR A 380 -20.37 -9.65 16.44
N GLU A 381 -20.49 -8.92 15.33
CA GLU A 381 -20.80 -9.51 14.01
C GLU A 381 -19.71 -10.44 13.50
N SER A 382 -18.45 -10.06 13.68
CA SER A 382 -17.32 -10.92 13.33
C SER A 382 -17.31 -12.17 14.22
N LEU A 383 -17.55 -12.03 15.52
CA LEU A 383 -17.66 -13.18 16.43
C LEU A 383 -18.83 -14.10 16.07
N ASP A 384 -19.97 -13.57 15.64
CA ASP A 384 -21.11 -14.38 15.20
C ASP A 384 -20.72 -15.27 14.01
N ALA A 385 -19.94 -14.76 13.05
CA ALA A 385 -19.40 -15.55 11.94
C ALA A 385 -18.39 -16.60 12.41
N MET A 386 -17.47 -16.22 13.30
CA MET A 386 -16.45 -17.11 13.86
C MET A 386 -17.05 -18.24 14.69
N GLU A 387 -18.05 -17.94 15.54
CA GLU A 387 -18.81 -18.96 16.29
C GLU A 387 -19.55 -19.90 15.35
N ARG A 388 -20.05 -19.37 14.25
CA ARG A 388 -20.78 -20.16 13.27
C ARG A 388 -19.91 -21.20 12.58
N LEU A 389 -18.61 -20.96 12.40
CA LEU A 389 -17.67 -21.98 11.92
C LEU A 389 -17.71 -23.24 12.79
N TYR A 390 -17.90 -23.11 14.11
CA TYR A 390 -17.98 -24.24 15.03
C TYR A 390 -19.37 -24.88 15.08
N THR A 391 -20.44 -24.10 14.89
CA THR A 391 -21.82 -24.61 15.02
C THR A 391 -22.39 -25.17 13.72
N ILE A 392 -21.86 -24.76 12.57
CA ILE A 392 -22.25 -25.33 11.27
C ILE A 392 -21.56 -26.67 11.00
N HIS A 393 -20.39 -26.87 11.59
CA HIS A 393 -19.61 -28.09 11.46
C HIS A 393 -20.19 -29.20 12.37
N PRO A 394 -20.34 -30.44 11.87
CA PRO A 394 -20.95 -31.52 12.66
C PRO A 394 -20.03 -32.09 13.75
N VAL A 395 -18.71 -31.89 13.65
CA VAL A 395 -17.74 -32.39 14.64
C VAL A 395 -17.57 -31.38 15.77
N PRO A 396 -17.90 -31.74 17.02
CA PRO A 396 -17.75 -30.84 18.16
C PRO A 396 -16.31 -30.35 18.32
N GLY A 397 -16.15 -29.05 18.48
CA GLY A 397 -14.85 -28.42 18.72
C GLY A 397 -13.98 -28.21 17.49
N PHE A 398 -14.40 -28.70 16.33
CA PHE A 398 -13.75 -28.42 15.05
C PHE A 398 -14.42 -27.23 14.36
N PRO A 399 -13.71 -26.14 14.05
CA PRO A 399 -14.24 -25.06 13.22
C PRO A 399 -14.17 -25.44 11.73
N ALA A 400 -15.21 -25.20 10.96
CA ALA A 400 -15.11 -25.16 9.49
C ALA A 400 -14.11 -24.06 9.03
N ARG A 401 -13.65 -24.14 7.77
CA ARG A 401 -12.86 -23.07 7.12
C ARG A 401 -13.73 -21.89 6.71
N SER A 402 -14.92 -22.19 6.20
CA SER A 402 -15.85 -21.23 5.66
C SER A 402 -17.26 -21.81 5.62
N PHE A 403 -18.25 -20.98 5.29
CA PHE A 403 -19.60 -21.43 4.97
C PHE A 403 -20.26 -20.53 3.91
N GLU A 404 -21.23 -21.10 3.20
CA GLU A 404 -22.00 -20.41 2.17
C GLU A 404 -23.39 -21.06 1.98
N ARG A 405 -24.31 -20.37 1.32
CA ARG A 405 -25.61 -20.90 0.92
C ARG A 405 -25.48 -22.11 0.00
N SER A 406 -26.33 -23.11 0.20
CA SER A 406 -26.34 -24.28 -0.67
C SER A 406 -26.70 -23.94 -2.11
N GLY A 407 -26.13 -24.71 -3.04
CA GLY A 407 -26.32 -24.54 -4.49
C GLY A 407 -25.19 -23.77 -5.19
N TYR A 408 -24.18 -23.32 -4.43
CA TYR A 408 -23.06 -22.56 -4.96
C TYR A 408 -21.73 -23.32 -5.00
N ILE A 409 -21.62 -24.54 -4.46
CA ILE A 409 -20.36 -25.31 -4.35
C ILE A 409 -19.49 -25.23 -5.62
N SER A 410 -20.07 -25.43 -6.81
CA SER A 410 -19.30 -25.43 -8.07
C SER A 410 -18.66 -24.09 -8.46
N GLN A 411 -19.01 -23.00 -7.77
CA GLN A 411 -18.49 -21.65 -7.98
C GLN A 411 -17.52 -21.23 -6.87
N LEU A 412 -17.40 -22.02 -5.80
CA LEU A 412 -16.56 -21.73 -4.64
C LEU A 412 -15.16 -22.32 -4.84
N GLY A 413 -14.18 -21.77 -4.13
CA GLY A 413 -12.82 -22.31 -4.12
C GLY A 413 -12.78 -23.73 -3.54
N ASP A 414 -12.01 -24.61 -4.19
CA ASP A 414 -11.84 -26.03 -3.81
C ASP A 414 -13.19 -26.74 -3.59
N PRO A 415 -14.06 -26.83 -4.61
CA PRO A 415 -15.43 -27.35 -4.50
C PRO A 415 -15.49 -28.74 -3.87
N GLU A 416 -14.44 -29.55 -4.02
CA GLU A 416 -14.32 -30.88 -3.43
C GLU A 416 -14.19 -30.90 -1.90
N ARG A 417 -13.86 -29.76 -1.28
CA ARG A 417 -13.76 -29.61 0.19
C ARG A 417 -15.06 -29.16 0.84
N TRP A 418 -16.06 -28.78 0.06
CA TRP A 418 -17.36 -28.32 0.57
C TRP A 418 -18.29 -29.48 0.90
N GLN A 419 -18.95 -29.38 2.04
CA GLN A 419 -19.88 -30.38 2.58
C GLN A 419 -21.25 -29.74 2.82
N HIS A 420 -22.33 -30.50 2.65
CA HIS A 420 -23.66 -30.05 3.03
C HIS A 420 -23.79 -30.02 4.56
N ALA A 421 -24.23 -28.89 5.11
CA ALA A 421 -24.48 -28.77 6.53
C ALA A 421 -25.75 -29.53 6.94
N GLN A 422 -25.85 -29.89 8.23
CA GLN A 422 -27.10 -30.43 8.79
C GLN A 422 -28.25 -29.41 8.72
N GLN A 423 -27.92 -28.12 8.84
CA GLN A 423 -28.87 -27.04 8.65
C GLN A 423 -29.19 -26.88 7.16
N ALA A 424 -30.45 -27.10 6.78
CA ALA A 424 -30.90 -26.98 5.40
C ALA A 424 -30.57 -25.60 4.79
N GLY A 425 -30.08 -25.61 3.54
CA GLY A 425 -29.75 -24.42 2.77
C GLY A 425 -28.37 -23.82 3.03
N TRP A 426 -27.49 -24.56 3.71
CA TRP A 426 -26.09 -24.18 3.92
C TRP A 426 -25.11 -25.30 3.63
N ASP A 427 -23.93 -24.89 3.14
CA ASP A 427 -22.76 -25.73 2.95
C ASP A 427 -21.59 -25.14 3.78
N TYR A 428 -20.67 -25.99 4.22
CA TYR A 428 -19.46 -25.59 4.95
C TYR A 428 -18.21 -26.14 4.26
N LYS A 429 -17.11 -25.41 4.34
CA LYS A 429 -15.81 -25.85 3.82
C LYS A 429 -15.03 -26.56 4.93
N ALA A 430 -14.64 -27.81 4.69
CA ALA A 430 -13.92 -28.64 5.65
C ALA A 430 -12.39 -28.41 5.58
N THR A 431 -11.63 -29.22 6.31
CA THR A 431 -10.17 -29.38 6.28
C THR A 431 -9.35 -28.25 6.93
N THR A 432 -9.89 -27.56 7.94
CA THR A 432 -9.29 -26.38 8.58
C THR A 432 -7.79 -26.48 8.90
N SER A 433 -7.08 -25.40 8.55
CA SER A 433 -5.63 -25.30 8.63
C SER A 433 -5.17 -24.75 9.98
N SER A 434 -3.90 -24.94 10.32
CA SER A 434 -3.32 -24.58 11.63
C SER A 434 -3.16 -23.08 11.85
N ASP A 435 -3.02 -22.32 10.77
CA ASP A 435 -3.03 -20.86 10.71
C ASP A 435 -4.37 -20.28 11.18
N GLU A 436 -5.50 -20.83 10.73
CA GLU A 436 -6.82 -20.46 11.22
C GLU A 436 -6.95 -20.71 12.74
N VAL A 437 -6.51 -21.88 13.20
CA VAL A 437 -6.59 -22.25 14.63
C VAL A 437 -5.82 -21.26 15.51
N ILE A 438 -4.59 -20.85 15.13
CA ILE A 438 -3.82 -19.88 15.92
C ILE A 438 -4.43 -18.47 15.84
N GLY A 439 -4.98 -18.09 14.67
CA GLY A 439 -5.74 -16.85 14.50
C GLY A 439 -6.95 -16.77 15.43
N HIS A 440 -7.75 -17.85 15.49
CA HIS A 440 -8.93 -17.95 16.37
C HIS A 440 -8.53 -17.74 17.83
N ILE A 441 -7.49 -18.45 18.28
CA ILE A 441 -6.99 -18.36 19.66
C ILE A 441 -6.48 -16.95 19.98
N PHE A 442 -5.80 -16.31 19.04
CA PHE A 442 -5.36 -14.91 19.19
C PHE A 442 -6.55 -13.98 19.39
N ALA A 443 -7.52 -13.98 18.46
CA ALA A 443 -8.67 -13.08 18.51
C ALA A 443 -9.55 -13.34 19.73
N PHE A 444 -9.85 -14.62 20.04
CA PHE A 444 -10.65 -14.97 21.22
C PHE A 444 -9.93 -14.64 22.53
N GLY A 445 -8.61 -14.85 22.60
CA GLY A 445 -7.82 -14.51 23.77
C GLY A 445 -7.81 -13.00 24.02
N ALA A 446 -7.56 -12.20 22.98
CA ALA A 446 -7.64 -10.74 23.05
C ALA A 446 -9.06 -10.28 23.44
N MET A 447 -10.10 -10.88 22.87
CA MET A 447 -11.50 -10.55 23.18
C MET A 447 -11.84 -10.86 24.64
N ALA A 448 -11.48 -12.05 25.12
CA ALA A 448 -11.75 -12.47 26.50
C ALA A 448 -11.05 -11.58 27.53
N GLU A 449 -9.91 -10.98 27.17
CA GLU A 449 -9.21 -10.01 28.00
C GLU A 449 -9.83 -8.61 27.92
N LEU A 450 -10.18 -8.14 26.72
CA LEU A 450 -10.41 -6.71 26.45
C LEU A 450 -11.87 -6.31 26.23
N VAL A 451 -12.78 -7.27 26.01
CA VAL A 451 -14.20 -7.02 25.72
C VAL A 451 -15.08 -7.77 26.72
N PRO A 452 -15.33 -7.21 27.92
CA PRO A 452 -16.03 -7.93 29.00
C PRO A 452 -17.41 -8.49 28.63
N SER A 453 -18.14 -7.80 27.75
CA SER A 453 -19.47 -8.23 27.28
C SER A 453 -19.44 -9.49 26.41
N LEU A 454 -18.34 -9.75 25.69
CA LEU A 454 -18.17 -10.92 24.81
C LEU A 454 -17.26 -11.99 25.41
N LYS A 455 -16.72 -11.75 26.60
CA LYS A 455 -15.74 -12.64 27.26
C LYS A 455 -16.22 -14.08 27.37
N THR A 456 -17.43 -14.33 27.85
CA THR A 456 -17.92 -15.69 28.07
C THR A 456 -17.94 -16.49 26.77
N ARG A 457 -18.44 -15.88 25.68
CA ARG A 457 -18.47 -16.47 24.33
C ARG A 457 -17.08 -16.85 23.84
N ALA A 458 -16.13 -15.90 23.91
CA ALA A 458 -14.75 -16.13 23.51
C ALA A 458 -14.06 -17.25 24.32
N VAL A 459 -14.25 -17.28 25.66
CA VAL A 459 -13.68 -18.34 26.52
C VAL A 459 -14.27 -19.71 26.20
N THR A 460 -15.57 -19.78 25.90
CA THR A 460 -16.21 -21.02 25.45
C THR A 460 -15.56 -21.53 24.16
N LEU A 461 -15.35 -20.67 23.15
CA LEU A 461 -14.74 -21.09 21.88
C LEU A 461 -13.29 -21.57 22.05
N ILE A 462 -12.50 -20.89 22.88
CA ILE A 462 -11.13 -21.33 23.23
C ILE A 462 -11.16 -22.74 23.82
N ASP A 463 -12.05 -22.97 24.79
CA ASP A 463 -12.18 -24.26 25.48
C ASP A 463 -12.70 -25.36 24.54
N THR A 464 -13.65 -25.02 23.67
CA THR A 464 -14.23 -25.91 22.67
C THR A 464 -13.18 -26.40 21.68
N LEU A 465 -12.40 -25.47 21.09
CA LEU A 465 -11.31 -25.81 20.17
C LEU A 465 -10.20 -26.63 20.84
N MET A 466 -9.74 -26.19 22.01
CA MET A 466 -8.62 -26.84 22.68
C MET A 466 -8.99 -28.17 23.32
N SER A 467 -10.26 -28.38 23.69
CA SER A 467 -10.74 -29.70 24.12
C SER A 467 -10.66 -30.70 22.98
N HIS A 468 -11.11 -30.32 21.78
CA HIS A 468 -11.02 -31.16 20.59
C HIS A 468 -9.57 -31.57 20.32
N ILE A 469 -8.64 -30.62 20.23
CA ILE A 469 -7.22 -30.92 19.97
C ILE A 469 -6.64 -31.86 21.03
N LEU A 470 -7.00 -31.70 22.31
CA LEU A 470 -6.52 -32.60 23.38
C LEU A 470 -7.13 -34.00 23.32
N GLU A 471 -8.41 -34.10 23.01
CA GLU A 471 -9.14 -35.37 22.91
C GLU A 471 -8.69 -36.19 21.69
N HIS A 472 -8.19 -35.51 20.66
CA HIS A 472 -7.64 -36.09 19.44
C HIS A 472 -6.11 -36.12 19.42
N ASP A 473 -5.47 -36.30 20.57
CA ASP A 473 -4.02 -36.49 20.72
C ASP A 473 -3.15 -35.44 20.00
N MET A 474 -3.51 -34.17 20.18
CA MET A 474 -2.85 -33.00 19.60
C MET A 474 -3.00 -32.88 18.07
N TYR A 475 -4.05 -33.49 17.50
CA TYR A 475 -4.46 -33.32 16.11
C TYR A 475 -5.80 -32.58 16.02
N LEU A 476 -5.98 -31.84 14.92
CA LEU A 476 -7.27 -31.32 14.51
C LEU A 476 -7.93 -32.37 13.60
N VAL A 477 -8.95 -33.08 14.08
CA VAL A 477 -9.55 -34.23 13.39
C VAL A 477 -10.92 -33.85 12.83
N ASP A 478 -11.08 -34.04 11.53
CA ASP A 478 -12.23 -33.54 10.77
C ASP A 478 -13.39 -34.57 10.69
N PHE A 479 -14.44 -34.23 9.94
CA PHE A 479 -15.66 -35.01 9.74
C PHE A 479 -15.42 -36.42 9.17
N ASP A 480 -14.29 -36.65 8.50
CA ASP A 480 -13.87 -37.95 7.96
C ASP A 480 -13.12 -38.81 8.98
N GLY A 481 -12.91 -38.31 10.20
CA GLY A 481 -12.20 -38.98 11.28
C GLY A 481 -10.68 -38.94 11.15
N LYS A 482 -10.12 -38.12 10.23
CA LYS A 482 -8.67 -37.99 10.03
C LYS A 482 -8.15 -36.62 10.44
N PRO A 483 -6.87 -36.52 10.85
CA PRO A 483 -6.21 -35.23 11.03
C PRO A 483 -6.23 -34.40 9.74
N THR A 484 -6.45 -33.09 9.86
CA THR A 484 -6.25 -32.17 8.73
C THR A 484 -4.79 -32.15 8.30
N MET A 485 -4.50 -31.63 7.11
CA MET A 485 -3.14 -31.62 6.57
C MET A 485 -2.15 -30.91 7.52
N TRP A 486 -2.56 -29.76 8.07
CA TRP A 486 -1.70 -28.84 8.82
C TRP A 486 -1.98 -28.78 10.32
N GLY A 487 -3.19 -29.16 10.78
CA GLY A 487 -3.57 -29.14 12.19
C GLY A 487 -2.95 -30.28 13.00
N LYS A 488 -1.61 -30.27 13.14
CA LYS A 488 -0.83 -31.36 13.74
C LYS A 488 0.20 -30.83 14.73
N TRP A 489 0.00 -31.12 16.01
CA TRP A 489 0.91 -30.72 17.09
C TRP A 489 1.37 -31.87 17.97
N ASN A 490 1.12 -33.11 17.53
CA ASN A 490 1.56 -34.31 18.20
C ASN A 490 3.11 -34.42 18.22
N PRO A 491 3.72 -34.89 19.34
CA PRO A 491 5.17 -35.03 19.45
C PRO A 491 5.85 -35.83 18.35
N GLU A 492 5.22 -36.89 17.84
CA GLU A 492 5.80 -37.73 16.78
C GLU A 492 5.92 -36.93 15.48
N TYR A 493 4.90 -36.15 15.12
CA TYR A 493 4.92 -35.28 13.96
C TYR A 493 5.93 -34.13 14.14
N VAL A 494 5.80 -33.36 15.22
CA VAL A 494 6.61 -32.15 15.45
C VAL A 494 8.09 -32.47 15.59
N ASN A 495 8.46 -33.53 16.32
CA ASN A 495 9.85 -33.91 16.50
C ASN A 495 10.40 -34.81 15.39
N GLY A 496 9.54 -35.28 14.46
CA GLY A 496 9.96 -35.98 13.24
C GLY A 496 10.74 -35.07 12.30
N PHE A 497 10.44 -33.77 12.29
CA PHE A 497 11.20 -32.79 11.52
C PHE A 497 12.63 -32.58 12.09
N PRO A 498 13.64 -32.40 11.22
CA PRO A 498 14.95 -31.90 11.63
C PRO A 498 14.86 -30.58 12.41
N LYS A 499 15.82 -30.35 13.33
CA LYS A 499 15.79 -29.19 14.25
C LYS A 499 15.86 -27.82 13.54
N ASN A 500 16.32 -27.78 12.30
CA ASN A 500 16.43 -26.59 11.46
C ASN A 500 15.23 -26.35 10.52
N VAL A 501 14.24 -27.25 10.49
CA VAL A 501 13.01 -27.03 9.71
C VAL A 501 12.03 -26.18 10.54
N GLY A 502 11.47 -25.14 9.90
CA GLY A 502 10.63 -24.11 10.53
C GLY A 502 9.44 -24.68 11.33
N ASP A 503 8.72 -25.63 10.75
CA ASP A 503 7.56 -26.31 11.33
C ASP A 503 7.80 -26.82 12.75
N ARG A 504 9.00 -27.31 13.06
CA ARG A 504 9.30 -27.85 14.40
C ARG A 504 9.23 -26.76 15.47
N LYS A 505 9.85 -25.61 15.19
CA LYS A 505 9.80 -24.43 16.07
C LYS A 505 8.38 -23.85 16.08
N LEU A 506 7.72 -23.79 14.93
CA LEU A 506 6.41 -23.16 14.76
C LEU A 506 5.34 -23.89 15.54
N ASN A 507 5.19 -25.18 15.28
CA ASN A 507 4.17 -26.01 15.92
C ASN A 507 4.38 -26.09 17.43
N SER A 508 5.63 -26.17 17.90
CA SER A 508 5.94 -26.12 19.33
C SER A 508 5.55 -24.78 19.97
N SER A 509 5.79 -23.66 19.27
CA SER A 509 5.46 -22.31 19.75
C SER A 509 3.94 -22.09 19.81
N ASN A 510 3.25 -22.41 18.71
CA ASN A 510 1.82 -22.18 18.58
C ASN A 510 1.01 -23.00 19.57
N ILE A 511 1.24 -24.31 19.68
CA ILE A 511 0.46 -25.13 20.61
C ILE A 511 0.72 -24.76 22.07
N THR A 512 1.95 -24.32 22.41
CA THR A 512 2.26 -23.78 23.73
C THR A 512 1.46 -22.50 23.98
N ALA A 513 1.41 -21.58 23.01
CA ALA A 513 0.61 -20.36 23.10
C ALA A 513 -0.88 -20.66 23.29
N MET A 514 -1.42 -21.63 22.53
CA MET A 514 -2.82 -22.03 22.60
C MET A 514 -3.19 -22.64 23.96
N LEU A 515 -2.39 -23.58 24.46
CA LEU A 515 -2.63 -24.22 25.75
C LEU A 515 -2.51 -23.24 26.93
N GLN A 516 -1.54 -22.32 26.86
CA GLN A 516 -1.41 -21.26 27.86
C GLN A 516 -2.65 -20.35 27.88
N THR A 517 -3.11 -19.94 26.70
CA THR A 517 -4.32 -19.11 26.55
C THR A 517 -5.55 -19.83 27.11
N ALA A 518 -5.74 -21.10 26.75
CA ALA A 518 -6.84 -21.92 27.28
C ALA A 518 -6.80 -22.06 28.80
N TYR A 519 -5.64 -22.39 29.38
CA TYR A 519 -5.51 -22.46 30.83
C TYR A 519 -5.76 -21.09 31.49
N HIS A 520 -5.24 -20.01 30.91
CA HIS A 520 -5.36 -18.67 31.49
C HIS A 520 -6.81 -18.27 31.72
N PHE A 521 -7.69 -18.54 30.75
CA PHE A 521 -9.10 -18.15 30.85
C PHE A 521 -10.00 -19.21 31.48
N THR A 522 -9.77 -20.49 31.21
CA THR A 522 -10.65 -21.57 31.71
C THR A 522 -10.27 -22.09 33.10
N LYS A 523 -9.00 -21.90 33.50
CA LYS A 523 -8.39 -22.52 34.69
C LYS A 523 -8.47 -24.04 34.74
N LYS A 524 -8.76 -24.72 33.62
CA LYS A 524 -8.80 -26.17 33.55
C LYS A 524 -7.38 -26.74 33.51
N GLU A 525 -7.02 -27.49 34.54
CA GLU A 525 -5.67 -28.07 34.72
C GLU A 525 -5.21 -28.97 33.57
N LYS A 526 -6.14 -29.56 32.79
CA LYS A 526 -5.79 -30.40 31.62
C LYS A 526 -4.88 -29.68 30.63
N TYR A 527 -5.10 -28.39 30.40
CA TYR A 527 -4.32 -27.60 29.43
C TYR A 527 -2.90 -27.32 29.95
N LYS A 528 -2.77 -26.89 31.21
CA LYS A 528 -1.46 -26.64 31.82
C LYS A 528 -0.63 -27.91 31.93
N LYS A 529 -1.24 -29.01 32.37
CA LYS A 529 -0.56 -30.31 32.45
C LYS A 529 -0.01 -30.75 31.10
N LYS A 530 -0.83 -30.69 30.04
CA LYS A 530 -0.38 -31.06 28.69
C LYS A 530 0.71 -30.12 28.17
N ALA A 531 0.60 -28.81 28.40
CA ALA A 531 1.65 -27.87 27.98
C ALA A 531 3.00 -28.14 28.66
N LEU A 532 3.01 -28.39 29.97
CA LEU A 532 4.22 -28.75 30.71
C LEU A 532 4.79 -30.10 30.27
N GLU A 533 3.92 -31.09 30.02
CA GLU A 533 4.32 -32.39 29.46
C GLU A 533 5.04 -32.23 28.11
N LEU A 534 4.48 -31.47 27.17
CA LEU A 534 5.11 -31.21 25.87
C LEU A 534 6.45 -30.48 26.00
N MET A 535 6.53 -29.49 26.90
CA MET A 535 7.75 -28.73 27.14
C MET A 535 8.86 -29.58 27.78
N GLU A 536 8.53 -30.37 28.82
CA GLU A 536 9.50 -31.07 29.65
C GLU A 536 9.87 -32.44 29.11
N LYS A 537 8.91 -33.20 28.54
CA LYS A 537 9.15 -34.56 28.06
C LYS A 537 9.43 -34.63 26.57
N HIS A 538 8.81 -33.76 25.78
CA HIS A 538 8.90 -33.79 24.31
C HIS A 538 9.77 -32.65 23.74
N GLY A 539 10.39 -31.84 24.59
CA GLY A 539 11.36 -30.83 24.17
C GLY A 539 10.76 -29.60 23.49
N TYR A 540 9.47 -29.32 23.64
CA TYR A 540 8.83 -28.21 22.92
C TYR A 540 9.41 -26.85 23.35
N LEU A 541 9.86 -26.72 24.60
CA LEU A 541 10.57 -25.51 25.05
C LEU A 541 11.94 -25.35 24.38
N GLU A 542 12.64 -26.45 24.08
CA GLU A 542 13.89 -26.37 23.30
C GLU A 542 13.59 -25.98 21.86
N ASN A 543 12.58 -26.62 21.24
CA ASN A 543 12.17 -26.33 19.87
C ASN A 543 11.78 -24.85 19.71
N LEU A 544 10.90 -24.33 20.56
CA LEU A 544 10.43 -22.94 20.47
C LEU A 544 11.55 -21.92 20.71
N MET A 545 12.57 -22.26 21.51
CA MET A 545 13.71 -21.38 21.79
C MET A 545 14.84 -21.45 20.75
N ARG A 546 14.70 -22.28 19.71
CA ARG A 546 15.67 -22.39 18.61
C ARG A 546 15.87 -21.02 17.93
N PRO A 547 17.11 -20.56 17.70
CA PRO A 547 17.34 -19.29 17.00
C PRO A 547 16.83 -19.32 15.55
N MET A 548 16.22 -18.23 15.08
CA MET A 548 15.72 -18.11 13.71
C MET A 548 16.81 -18.26 12.65
N LYS A 549 18.04 -17.85 12.96
CA LYS A 549 19.21 -18.04 12.08
C LYS A 549 19.56 -19.52 11.81
N GLU A 550 19.05 -20.44 12.63
CA GLU A 550 19.22 -21.89 12.43
C GLU A 550 18.10 -22.49 11.56
N ILE A 551 17.05 -21.72 11.24
CA ILE A 551 15.98 -22.16 10.34
C ILE A 551 16.48 -22.09 8.89
N GLY A 552 16.34 -23.19 8.16
CA GLY A 552 16.89 -23.32 6.81
C GLY A 552 16.49 -24.63 6.14
N GLN A 553 17.10 -24.90 4.99
CA GLN A 553 16.88 -26.13 4.23
C GLN A 553 17.17 -27.38 5.05
N ALA A 554 16.29 -28.36 4.96
CA ALA A 554 16.50 -29.66 5.59
C ALA A 554 17.80 -30.32 5.07
N PRO A 555 18.47 -31.12 5.90
CA PRO A 555 19.62 -31.92 5.48
C PRO A 555 19.33 -32.80 4.25
N GLU A 556 20.36 -33.13 3.46
CA GLU A 556 20.22 -33.96 2.26
C GLU A 556 19.65 -35.36 2.55
N ASP A 557 19.89 -35.88 3.75
CA ASP A 557 19.41 -37.18 4.23
C ASP A 557 18.03 -37.11 4.92
N ALA A 558 17.43 -35.92 5.02
CA ALA A 558 16.07 -35.77 5.52
C ALA A 558 15.03 -36.38 4.55
N ASP A 559 13.86 -36.74 5.07
CA ASP A 559 12.75 -37.21 4.24
C ASP A 559 12.23 -36.11 3.30
N ASP A 560 11.48 -36.54 2.27
CA ASP A 560 10.97 -35.65 1.23
C ASP A 560 9.99 -34.60 1.78
N HIS A 561 9.26 -34.94 2.86
CA HIS A 561 8.33 -34.01 3.48
C HIS A 561 9.08 -32.86 4.15
N ALA A 562 10.12 -33.15 4.94
CA ALA A 562 10.96 -32.14 5.57
C ALA A 562 11.68 -31.26 4.54
N LYS A 563 12.12 -31.83 3.41
CA LYS A 563 12.71 -31.07 2.30
C LYS A 563 11.70 -30.12 1.66
N HIS A 564 10.49 -30.60 1.38
CA HIS A 564 9.42 -29.78 0.81
C HIS A 564 9.03 -28.61 1.73
N MET A 565 8.92 -28.88 3.05
CA MET A 565 8.62 -27.87 4.07
C MET A 565 9.76 -26.87 4.30
N SER A 566 10.91 -27.02 3.64
CA SER A 566 12.08 -26.16 3.83
C SER A 566 12.74 -25.74 2.51
N GLU A 567 11.96 -25.63 1.43
CA GLU A 567 12.48 -25.13 0.13
C GLU A 567 12.84 -23.64 0.18
N GLY A 568 12.17 -22.87 1.05
CA GLY A 568 12.44 -21.46 1.30
C GLY A 568 11.83 -21.00 2.63
N TRP A 569 12.05 -19.74 2.96
CA TRP A 569 11.41 -19.10 4.11
C TRP A 569 9.90 -18.99 3.87
N ASN A 570 9.11 -19.55 4.78
CA ASN A 570 7.66 -19.51 4.68
C ASN A 570 7.10 -18.31 5.48
N HIS A 571 6.66 -17.28 4.77
CA HIS A 571 6.14 -16.05 5.39
C HIS A 571 4.78 -16.28 6.08
N SER A 572 4.06 -17.36 5.76
CA SER A 572 2.87 -17.76 6.52
C SER A 572 3.23 -18.26 7.92
N ASP A 573 4.42 -18.85 8.11
CA ASP A 573 4.89 -19.23 9.44
C ASP A 573 5.09 -17.97 10.31
N ASP A 574 5.62 -16.89 9.73
CA ASP A 574 5.84 -15.63 10.43
C ASP A 574 4.53 -15.09 10.98
N GLU A 575 3.49 -15.05 10.14
CA GLU A 575 2.15 -14.66 10.56
C GLU A 575 1.64 -15.47 11.74
N MET A 576 1.73 -16.79 11.62
CA MET A 576 1.30 -17.71 12.67
C MET A 576 2.05 -17.50 13.99
N TYR A 577 3.37 -17.27 13.95
CA TYR A 577 4.16 -16.94 15.13
C TYR A 577 3.67 -15.65 15.78
N PHE A 578 3.58 -14.57 15.01
CA PHE A 578 3.31 -13.24 15.55
C PHE A 578 1.91 -13.12 16.13
N VAL A 579 0.88 -13.67 15.46
CA VAL A 579 -0.47 -13.72 16.05
C VAL A 579 -0.48 -14.59 17.32
N GLY A 580 0.29 -15.69 17.34
CA GLY A 580 0.45 -16.55 18.51
C GLY A 580 1.18 -15.91 19.69
N TYR A 581 2.04 -14.91 19.44
CA TYR A 581 2.84 -14.26 20.49
C TYR A 581 2.01 -13.50 21.53
N TRP A 582 0.80 -13.06 21.17
CA TRP A 582 -0.14 -12.51 22.15
C TRP A 582 -0.38 -13.48 23.32
N GLY A 583 -0.80 -14.71 22.99
CA GLY A 583 -1.06 -15.75 23.98
C GLY A 583 0.22 -16.30 24.63
N LEU A 584 1.28 -16.47 23.84
CA LEU A 584 2.56 -16.99 24.34
C LEU A 584 3.17 -16.10 25.43
N PHE A 585 3.24 -14.78 25.18
CA PHE A 585 3.91 -13.84 26.07
C PHE A 585 3.03 -13.34 27.21
N ARG A 586 1.76 -12.96 26.93
CA ARG A 586 0.89 -12.35 27.96
C ARG A 586 0.44 -13.35 29.00
N TYR A 587 0.22 -14.60 28.59
CA TYR A 587 -0.36 -15.64 29.43
C TYR A 587 0.65 -16.72 29.85
N ALA A 588 1.95 -16.41 29.78
CA ALA A 588 3.02 -17.28 30.25
C ALA A 588 2.75 -17.80 31.67
N PHE A 589 3.00 -19.09 31.92
CA PHE A 589 2.67 -19.69 33.22
C PHE A 589 3.48 -19.13 34.39
N ASN A 590 4.66 -18.58 34.12
CA ASN A 590 5.55 -17.95 35.10
C ASN A 590 6.51 -16.97 34.42
N ASP A 591 7.19 -16.16 35.24
CA ASP A 591 8.11 -15.12 34.76
C ASP A 591 9.34 -15.68 34.04
N ALA A 592 9.81 -16.87 34.41
CA ALA A 592 10.96 -17.51 33.75
C ALA A 592 10.64 -17.89 32.30
N LEU A 593 9.46 -18.47 32.06
CA LEU A 593 8.97 -18.74 30.70
C LEU A 593 8.71 -17.43 29.94
N LYS A 594 8.11 -16.44 30.59
CA LYS A 594 7.87 -15.13 29.97
C LYS A 594 9.16 -14.46 29.48
N ALA A 595 10.24 -14.54 30.26
CA ALA A 595 11.55 -14.04 29.89
C ALA A 595 12.15 -14.79 28.67
N LYS A 596 12.00 -16.13 28.64
CA LYS A 596 12.40 -16.96 27.49
C LYS A 596 11.60 -16.61 26.24
N TYR A 597 10.28 -16.49 26.35
CA TYR A 597 9.43 -16.12 25.21
C TYR A 597 9.77 -14.74 24.68
N LYS A 598 10.04 -13.75 25.55
CA LYS A 598 10.56 -12.45 25.12
C LYS A 598 11.83 -12.59 24.27
N GLN A 599 12.78 -13.42 24.71
CA GLN A 599 14.00 -13.66 23.95
C GLN A 599 13.71 -14.26 22.57
N SER A 600 12.83 -15.27 22.47
CA SER A 600 12.48 -15.86 21.17
C SER A 600 11.72 -14.89 20.25
N ILE A 601 10.84 -14.05 20.80
CA ILE A 601 10.10 -13.06 20.01
C ILE A 601 11.07 -12.01 19.45
N LEU A 602 12.02 -11.54 20.27
CA LEU A 602 13.02 -10.57 19.82
C LEU A 602 13.98 -11.16 18.79
N ASP A 603 14.35 -12.43 18.92
CA ASP A 603 15.15 -13.15 17.91
C ASP A 603 14.41 -13.27 16.57
N HIS A 604 13.10 -13.57 16.61
CA HIS A 604 12.27 -13.60 15.40
C HIS A 604 12.13 -12.22 14.77
N TRP A 605 11.80 -11.19 15.57
CA TRP A 605 11.76 -9.82 15.08
C TRP A 605 13.05 -9.42 14.38
N GLN A 606 14.23 -9.79 14.90
CA GLN A 606 15.51 -9.51 14.24
C GLN A 606 15.64 -10.15 12.85
N ALA A 607 15.05 -11.33 12.62
CA ALA A 607 15.02 -11.97 11.32
C ALA A 607 14.08 -11.24 10.33
N GLU A 608 12.97 -10.70 10.82
CA GLU A 608 11.94 -10.01 10.01
C GLU A 608 12.23 -8.54 9.69
N ARG A 609 13.21 -7.91 10.36
CA ARG A 609 13.53 -6.48 10.14
C ARG A 609 13.73 -6.06 8.68
N PRO A 610 14.33 -6.87 7.78
CA PRO A 610 14.51 -6.49 6.38
C PRO A 610 13.21 -6.15 5.64
N GLU A 611 12.09 -6.78 6.01
CA GLU A 611 10.80 -6.59 5.34
C GLU A 611 10.07 -5.33 5.80
N LYS A 612 10.42 -4.78 6.97
CA LYS A 612 9.77 -3.60 7.55
C LYS A 612 8.25 -3.75 7.69
N ASP A 613 7.77 -4.97 7.91
CA ASP A 613 6.35 -5.25 8.07
C ASP A 613 5.74 -4.46 9.24
N GLY A 614 4.59 -3.83 9.01
CA GLY A 614 3.92 -3.00 10.01
C GLY A 614 3.42 -3.78 11.22
N ALA A 615 2.84 -4.96 11.02
CA ALA A 615 2.31 -5.78 12.10
C ALA A 615 3.43 -6.38 12.94
N TRP A 616 4.44 -7.00 12.34
CA TRP A 616 5.52 -7.69 13.07
C TRP A 616 6.30 -6.73 13.98
N ASN A 617 6.54 -5.51 13.50
CA ASN A 617 7.14 -4.46 14.31
C ASN A 617 6.25 -4.02 15.48
N ILE A 618 4.93 -3.86 15.28
CA ILE A 618 4.01 -3.49 16.37
C ILE A 618 3.82 -4.63 17.37
N PHE A 619 3.70 -5.88 16.92
CA PHE A 619 3.65 -7.06 17.80
C PHE A 619 4.89 -7.16 18.68
N THR A 620 6.07 -6.75 18.20
CA THR A 620 7.30 -6.74 18.99
C THR A 620 7.20 -5.83 20.23
N ALA A 621 6.44 -4.74 20.15
CA ALA A 621 6.20 -3.84 21.28
C ALA A 621 5.45 -4.52 22.44
N LEU A 622 4.71 -5.61 22.19
CA LEU A 622 4.04 -6.44 23.21
C LEU A 622 5.01 -6.89 24.31
N THR A 623 6.27 -7.14 23.96
CA THR A 623 7.31 -7.62 24.88
C THR A 623 7.76 -6.59 25.91
N GLY A 624 7.33 -5.33 25.77
CA GLY A 624 7.82 -4.19 26.54
C GLY A 624 9.30 -3.91 26.30
N THR A 625 9.84 -4.29 25.13
CA THR A 625 11.16 -3.83 24.70
C THR A 625 11.17 -2.31 24.53
N LYS A 626 12.30 -1.66 24.88
CA LYS A 626 12.47 -0.21 24.69
C LYS A 626 12.85 0.15 23.25
N THR A 627 13.36 -0.83 22.50
CA THR A 627 13.86 -0.67 21.14
C THR A 627 13.19 -1.70 20.25
N PHE A 628 12.51 -1.21 19.21
CA PHE A 628 11.93 -1.96 18.10
C PHE A 628 11.78 -0.99 16.91
N ASP A 629 11.48 -1.48 15.70
CA ASP A 629 11.44 -0.64 14.50
C ASP A 629 10.08 0.10 14.37
N LEU A 630 9.75 0.97 15.34
CA LEU A 630 8.50 1.76 15.32
C LEU A 630 8.44 2.72 14.12
N ALA A 631 9.58 3.32 13.75
CA ALA A 631 9.65 4.21 12.60
C ALA A 631 9.27 3.47 11.30
N GLU A 632 9.60 2.17 11.22
CA GLU A 632 9.39 1.36 10.03
C GLU A 632 7.94 0.90 9.96
N ALA A 633 7.33 0.57 11.11
CA ALA A 633 5.89 0.35 11.20
C ALA A 633 5.06 1.59 10.82
N VAL A 634 5.48 2.78 11.27
CA VAL A 634 4.82 4.04 10.90
C VAL A 634 5.00 4.33 9.41
N TRP A 635 6.20 4.14 8.88
CA TRP A 635 6.49 4.26 7.45
C TRP A 635 5.60 3.32 6.63
N TYR A 636 5.49 2.05 7.01
CA TYR A 636 4.57 1.09 6.38
C TYR A 636 3.13 1.61 6.39
N LEU A 637 2.62 2.08 7.53
CA LEU A 637 1.24 2.57 7.64
C LEU A 637 1.01 3.85 6.82
N GLN A 638 2.02 4.72 6.70
CA GLN A 638 1.94 5.98 5.93
C GLN A 638 2.01 5.72 4.43
N GLU A 639 2.96 4.90 3.97
CA GLU A 639 3.16 4.59 2.55
C GLU A 639 2.13 3.59 2.02
N TYR A 640 1.41 2.81 2.84
CA TYR A 640 0.41 1.86 2.31
C TYR A 640 -0.63 2.57 1.42
N PRO A 641 -0.89 2.14 0.17
CA PRO A 641 -1.73 2.91 -0.73
C PRO A 641 -3.20 2.94 -0.26
N LEU A 642 -3.93 4.01 -0.59
CA LEU A 642 -5.40 4.03 -0.38
C LEU A 642 -6.14 3.11 -1.38
N ASP A 643 -5.52 2.86 -2.53
CA ASP A 643 -6.04 1.95 -3.57
C ASP A 643 -5.53 0.53 -3.31
N LEU A 644 -6.39 -0.33 -2.77
CA LEU A 644 -6.09 -1.75 -2.49
C LEU A 644 -6.55 -2.68 -3.63
N ILE A 645 -6.90 -2.12 -4.79
CA ILE A 645 -7.20 -2.91 -5.97
C ILE A 645 -5.92 -3.60 -6.45
N ASP A 646 -6.11 -4.84 -6.85
CA ASP A 646 -5.05 -5.74 -7.22
C ASP A 646 -4.64 -5.51 -8.68
N TRP A 647 -3.78 -4.52 -8.87
CA TRP A 647 -3.24 -4.11 -10.17
C TRP A 647 -2.02 -4.96 -10.59
N ASN A 648 -1.72 -4.97 -11.90
CA ASN A 648 -0.41 -5.43 -12.36
C ASN A 648 0.66 -4.43 -11.90
N ILE A 649 1.77 -4.93 -11.35
CA ILE A 649 2.88 -4.13 -10.83
C ILE A 649 4.20 -4.65 -11.41
N SER A 650 5.08 -3.74 -11.82
CA SER A 650 6.42 -4.10 -12.30
C SER A 650 7.48 -3.15 -11.71
N ASN A 651 8.48 -3.74 -11.08
CA ASN A 651 9.65 -3.06 -10.51
C ASN A 651 10.97 -3.74 -10.89
N SER A 652 10.96 -4.98 -11.38
CA SER A 652 12.19 -5.71 -11.74
C SER A 652 13.05 -5.03 -12.83
N HIS A 653 12.46 -4.11 -13.60
CA HIS A 653 13.16 -3.31 -14.62
C HIS A 653 13.99 -2.14 -14.03
N ARG A 654 13.68 -1.71 -12.81
CA ARG A 654 14.23 -0.50 -12.17
C ARG A 654 15.74 -0.51 -12.10
N LYS A 655 16.35 0.65 -12.35
CA LYS A 655 17.83 0.84 -12.28
C LYS A 655 18.30 1.51 -11.00
N ASP A 656 17.38 2.02 -10.18
CA ASP A 656 17.68 2.70 -8.92
C ASP A 656 17.80 1.76 -7.70
N VAL A 657 17.41 0.49 -7.85
CA VAL A 657 17.42 -0.51 -6.78
C VAL A 657 18.68 -1.40 -6.81
N GLU A 658 19.05 -1.97 -5.66
CA GLU A 658 20.16 -2.94 -5.52
C GLU A 658 19.59 -4.35 -5.35
N LYS A 659 19.81 -5.22 -6.34
CA LYS A 659 19.34 -6.61 -6.35
C LYS A 659 20.29 -7.50 -5.55
N LEU A 660 19.74 -8.51 -4.88
CA LEU A 660 20.49 -9.55 -4.18
C LEU A 660 20.50 -10.87 -4.96
N PRO A 661 21.53 -11.73 -4.75
CA PRO A 661 21.50 -13.10 -5.24
C PRO A 661 20.41 -13.92 -4.55
N ALA A 662 20.05 -15.06 -5.15
CA ALA A 662 19.13 -16.02 -4.56
C ALA A 662 19.57 -16.43 -3.15
N ASN A 663 18.61 -16.53 -2.24
CA ASN A 663 18.82 -16.82 -0.83
C ASN A 663 17.57 -17.49 -0.25
N PHE A 664 17.70 -18.11 0.92
CA PHE A 664 16.63 -18.87 1.56
C PHE A 664 15.34 -18.04 1.81
N ARG A 665 15.47 -16.73 2.09
CA ARG A 665 14.32 -15.82 2.28
C ARG A 665 13.64 -15.37 0.98
N ASN A 666 14.18 -15.71 -0.19
CA ASN A 666 13.77 -15.08 -1.44
C ASN A 666 13.80 -13.55 -1.39
N GLN A 667 14.71 -12.97 -0.59
CA GLN A 667 14.90 -11.53 -0.51
C GLN A 667 15.56 -11.03 -1.80
N THR A 668 14.77 -10.42 -2.70
CA THR A 668 15.25 -10.04 -4.04
C THR A 668 16.01 -8.71 -4.08
N LEU A 669 15.77 -7.82 -3.11
CA LEU A 669 16.39 -6.50 -3.00
C LEU A 669 17.07 -6.29 -1.65
N LYS A 670 18.07 -5.42 -1.62
CA LYS A 670 18.76 -5.04 -0.38
C LYS A 670 17.87 -4.24 0.57
N GLU A 671 16.98 -3.42 0.03
CA GLU A 671 16.00 -2.64 0.77
C GLU A 671 14.63 -2.91 0.16
N VAL A 672 13.61 -3.12 1.01
CA VAL A 672 12.23 -3.25 0.57
C VAL A 672 11.74 -1.95 -0.07
N LEU A 673 10.90 -2.07 -1.10
CA LEU A 673 10.26 -0.92 -1.74
C LEU A 673 9.08 -0.41 -0.90
N PRO A 674 8.71 0.87 -1.03
CA PRO A 674 7.47 1.40 -0.44
C PRO A 674 6.23 0.54 -0.81
N PRO A 675 5.33 0.26 0.15
CA PRO A 675 4.10 -0.52 -0.08
C PRO A 675 3.21 -0.02 -1.24
N ASP A 676 3.20 1.27 -1.53
CA ASP A 676 2.44 1.87 -2.65
C ASP A 676 3.10 1.66 -4.02
N GLU A 677 4.36 1.21 -4.05
CA GLU A 677 5.09 0.81 -5.25
C GLU A 677 5.06 -0.72 -5.48
N THR A 678 4.63 -1.52 -4.50
CA THR A 678 4.61 -3.00 -4.58
C THR A 678 3.20 -3.54 -4.77
N PRO A 679 3.02 -4.86 -5.05
CA PRO A 679 1.72 -5.50 -4.98
C PRO A 679 1.09 -5.36 -3.59
N ILE A 680 -0.24 -5.42 -3.51
CA ILE A 680 -0.91 -5.47 -2.21
C ILE A 680 -0.62 -6.84 -1.60
N HIS A 681 -0.10 -6.82 -0.38
CA HIS A 681 0.36 -8.00 0.33
C HIS A 681 -0.32 -8.06 1.69
N ARG A 682 -0.90 -9.23 2.00
CA ARG A 682 -1.16 -9.61 3.39
C ARG A 682 0.17 -9.90 4.10
N HIS A 683 0.13 -9.94 5.43
CA HIS A 683 1.35 -10.11 6.24
C HIS A 683 2.02 -11.48 6.07
N ASN A 684 1.32 -12.47 5.52
CA ASN A 684 1.87 -13.79 5.18
C ASN A 684 2.56 -13.86 3.80
N ALA A 685 2.70 -12.74 3.09
CA ALA A 685 3.39 -12.67 1.81
C ALA A 685 4.82 -12.13 1.96
N ASN A 686 5.66 -12.41 0.98
CA ASN A 686 7.03 -11.89 0.94
C ASN A 686 7.06 -10.46 0.39
N LEU A 687 7.43 -9.46 1.21
CA LEU A 687 7.48 -8.05 0.80
C LEU A 687 8.56 -7.73 -0.25
N PHE A 688 9.46 -8.67 -0.54
CA PHE A 688 10.39 -8.60 -1.68
C PHE A 688 9.84 -9.19 -2.99
N SER A 689 8.56 -9.58 -3.00
CA SER A 689 7.80 -9.86 -4.23
C SER A 689 7.37 -8.54 -4.87
N ILE A 690 8.29 -7.95 -5.63
CA ILE A 690 8.17 -6.59 -6.17
C ILE A 690 7.40 -6.48 -7.50
N ASP A 691 7.09 -7.61 -8.13
CA ASP A 691 6.31 -7.69 -9.37
C ASP A 691 5.02 -8.48 -9.11
N ARG A 692 3.94 -8.12 -9.80
CA ARG A 692 2.71 -8.92 -9.88
C ARG A 692 2.20 -8.93 -11.32
N LYS A 693 2.01 -10.14 -11.85
CA LYS A 693 1.51 -10.40 -13.20
C LYS A 693 0.36 -11.40 -13.10
N GLY A 694 -0.66 -11.26 -13.94
CA GLY A 694 -1.75 -12.26 -14.05
C GLY A 694 -3.12 -11.77 -13.62
N GLY A 695 -3.27 -10.50 -13.21
CA GLY A 695 -4.56 -9.88 -12.91
C GLY A 695 -4.42 -8.37 -12.78
N ASN A 696 -5.23 -7.60 -13.52
CA ASN A 696 -5.11 -6.14 -13.56
C ASN A 696 -6.43 -5.47 -13.18
N GLY A 697 -6.63 -5.27 -11.88
CA GLY A 697 -7.88 -4.76 -11.33
C GLY A 697 -9.01 -5.78 -11.41
N VAL A 698 -8.70 -7.01 -10.98
CA VAL A 698 -9.64 -8.15 -10.95
C VAL A 698 -10.12 -8.50 -9.54
N SER A 699 -9.47 -7.95 -8.52
CA SER A 699 -9.79 -8.13 -7.10
C SER A 699 -9.43 -6.88 -6.30
N GLU A 700 -9.94 -6.74 -5.08
CA GLU A 700 -9.53 -5.77 -4.06
C GLU A 700 -9.35 -6.50 -2.73
N HIS A 701 -8.25 -6.23 -2.03
CA HIS A 701 -8.03 -6.74 -0.67
C HIS A 701 -8.75 -5.89 0.37
N SER A 702 -9.21 -6.55 1.42
CA SER A 702 -9.68 -5.85 2.62
C SER A 702 -8.52 -5.19 3.36
N ALA A 703 -8.74 -3.99 3.87
CA ALA A 703 -7.79 -3.31 4.75
C ALA A 703 -7.83 -3.81 6.20
N GLY A 704 -8.80 -4.67 6.56
CA GLY A 704 -9.06 -5.10 7.93
C GLY A 704 -7.92 -5.88 8.56
N ASP A 705 -7.50 -6.95 7.87
CA ASP A 705 -6.43 -7.85 8.25
C ASP A 705 -5.03 -7.26 8.02
N ILE A 706 -4.92 -6.26 7.13
CA ILE A 706 -3.63 -5.69 6.69
C ILE A 706 -3.27 -4.41 7.44
N TRP A 707 -4.16 -3.42 7.43
CA TRP A 707 -3.80 -2.06 7.88
C TRP A 707 -4.43 -1.73 9.25
N LEU A 708 -5.69 -2.12 9.47
CA LEU A 708 -6.42 -1.78 10.69
C LEU A 708 -5.86 -2.48 11.93
N LEU A 709 -5.44 -3.75 11.81
CA LEU A 709 -4.82 -4.51 12.90
C LEU A 709 -3.57 -3.80 13.47
N PRO A 710 -2.49 -3.55 12.70
CA PRO A 710 -1.28 -2.91 13.23
C PRO A 710 -1.54 -1.50 13.79
N TYR A 711 -2.40 -0.71 13.15
CA TYR A 711 -2.74 0.62 13.64
C TYR A 711 -3.42 0.58 15.02
N TRP A 712 -4.52 -0.17 15.15
CA TRP A 712 -5.27 -0.21 16.39
C TRP A 712 -4.51 -0.92 17.52
N MET A 713 -3.72 -1.95 17.19
CA MET A 713 -2.81 -2.57 18.15
C MET A 713 -1.75 -1.57 18.64
N GLY A 714 -1.16 -0.77 17.75
CA GLY A 714 -0.19 0.26 18.11
C GLY A 714 -0.79 1.36 19.00
N ARG A 715 -2.04 1.76 18.73
CA ARG A 715 -2.83 2.66 19.59
C ARG A 715 -3.10 2.05 20.97
N TYR A 716 -3.46 0.76 21.03
CA TYR A 716 -3.73 0.04 22.27
C TYR A 716 -2.47 -0.13 23.14
N LEU A 717 -1.33 -0.46 22.53
CA LEU A 717 -0.05 -0.58 23.22
C LEU A 717 0.57 0.78 23.61
N GLY A 718 -0.03 1.89 23.17
CA GLY A 718 0.44 3.24 23.48
C GLY A 718 1.71 3.66 22.73
N VAL A 719 2.07 2.96 21.65
CA VAL A 719 3.22 3.30 20.79
C VAL A 719 2.83 4.21 19.63
N ILE A 720 1.53 4.33 19.34
CA ILE A 720 0.95 5.36 18.46
C ILE A 720 -0.02 6.20 19.29
N SER A 721 0.12 7.52 19.25
CA SER A 721 -0.76 8.42 19.99
C SER A 721 -2.15 8.56 19.35
N ALA A 722 -3.09 9.17 20.06
CA ALA A 722 -4.27 9.76 19.43
C ALA A 722 -3.85 10.82 18.38
N PRO A 723 -4.70 11.09 17.36
CA PRO A 723 -4.40 12.11 16.36
C PRO A 723 -4.22 13.48 17.02
N THR A 724 -3.17 14.17 16.61
CA THR A 724 -2.85 15.55 17.01
C THR A 724 -3.02 16.44 15.79
N ARG A 725 -3.89 17.46 15.91
CA ARG A 725 -4.14 18.45 14.84
C ARG A 725 -3.25 19.67 14.99
#